data_AF-A0A4V3CVV3-F1
#
_entry.id   AF-A0A4V3CVV3-F1
#
_cell.length_a   1.000
_cell.length_b   1.000
_cell.length_c   1.000
_cell.angle_alpha   90.00
_cell.angle_beta   90.00
_cell.angle_gamma   90.00
#
_symmetry.space_group_name_H-M   'P 1'
#
loop_
_entity.id
_entity.type
_entity.pdbx_description
1 polymer ?
#
loop_
_entity_poly.entity_id
_entity_poly.type
_entity_poly.pdbx_seq_one_letter_code
_entity_poly.pdbx_strand_id
1 'polypeptide(L)'
;MGVTKAIPRIIETTLLQLSAPSLVVGSLTAGFLLCLFSTSIGGHDVSYEVLGNKQIGMLFAPNWTFVYMVLFPLYLYCFSVIATSRASMTAYMVEEGLITGPRGVRTTLDVVETAWLQRLEASGPIFAFLLVGVAASSGFQWYHESYLPFVTGSPPNSPPDWGNFHYIPPPPHPKEYIGVFAYTSACYLYMAIVLFIFLALLYYVALFASFLRTTAQHDGMFRLIYHTTGLSTEFYKLVRYIFFITILGLCAAYAMRLQSLYLGSNYTHIKYFMFSEFFPTGDGVAPSQKSNYSAGTSLGVAVYTLLVAGLSVSMIWSASADSRSYYLQRIGDADWRRSAHLGYDKTLVDAIRGQTFLRAFLPKYAWMTASIACLCLAIVWADIGSLFVLSLAFALLALKTVHDEPTPSLRIAHRPTSLRQGDRAALLGILSKFANTNSPEIIDMIVRDASIPEEIKSNIQDRLKTAQHKISDLLDLASQQGTVPGERASVLGFLIVVVVGLVGADIGCSLYQIAANNQLMDKPLLDGIRLTTCNIIFNYSESKDHPDSVETIMRAEIKHSDLLYLAEILADTALNSGRPKQYFDDLLIRANIPPRFRHISVGRFDGPMASSNFVSWAISQGKNPRNTKQATLASLLLPVLGDLSFDNATWIAALLIAYDFVVAEDEAELRRRFTIPVVAVRSVPAPVAENNASHGPDFTWQGDAEYEQLQAILRPNAIGIDVGFLTCAARASRSICRIEIGDRGAVGTGFLIRPDIIATCYHVFGRDDLEVRRNISLSRLQFGAISTDTSNDTVQYIPLAGAEILSASAIDIDDYIMLRIEVGDFNKFVLPISESPLGRGGSINILHHPRGIAMQLDISPSGITWLGSNRTQYICNAQVGSSGAPCFDDQWNVVALHHAMRTKAFGVAGEGIPINKISQKLG
;
A
#
# COMPACT_ATOMS: atom_id res chain seq x y z
N MET A 1 30.52 -3.60 -30.17
CA MET A 1 30.05 -2.31 -30.74
C MET A 1 28.56 -2.33 -31.14
N GLY A 2 27.99 -3.44 -31.63
CA GLY A 2 26.55 -3.50 -31.96
C GLY A 2 25.62 -3.44 -30.74
N VAL A 3 25.96 -4.17 -29.66
CA VAL A 3 25.13 -4.24 -28.44
C VAL A 3 25.02 -2.89 -27.72
N THR A 4 26.08 -2.08 -27.70
CA THR A 4 26.10 -0.78 -27.00
C THR A 4 25.23 0.28 -27.67
N LYS A 5 25.01 0.20 -28.99
CA LYS A 5 24.11 1.11 -29.71
C LYS A 5 22.63 0.82 -29.43
N ALA A 6 22.30 -0.42 -29.10
CA ALA A 6 20.91 -0.84 -28.89
C ALA A 6 20.37 -0.49 -27.49
N ILE A 7 21.24 -0.26 -26.50
CA ILE A 7 20.83 -0.01 -25.09
C ILE A 7 19.72 1.05 -24.97
N PRO A 8 19.87 2.26 -25.53
CA PRO A 8 18.87 3.32 -25.33
C PRO A 8 17.54 2.98 -25.99
N ARG A 9 17.58 2.32 -27.15
CA ARG A 9 16.40 1.85 -27.87
C ARG A 9 15.67 0.75 -27.10
N ILE A 10 16.40 -0.22 -26.55
CA ILE A 10 15.82 -1.28 -25.71
C ILE A 10 15.13 -0.69 -24.49
N ILE A 11 15.75 0.30 -23.84
CA ILE A 11 15.17 1.01 -22.69
C ILE A 11 13.85 1.68 -23.11
N GLU A 12 13.84 2.46 -24.19
CA GLU A 12 12.62 3.11 -24.67
C GLU A 12 11.53 2.10 -25.04
N THR A 13 11.84 1.05 -25.80
CA THR A 13 10.85 0.04 -26.20
C THR A 13 10.28 -0.71 -24.99
N THR A 14 11.12 -1.03 -24.00
CA THR A 14 10.68 -1.72 -22.78
C THR A 14 9.75 -0.82 -21.96
N LEU A 15 10.07 0.47 -21.85
CA LEU A 15 9.27 1.45 -21.11
C LEU A 15 7.94 1.77 -21.81
N LEU A 16 7.87 1.66 -23.14
CA LEU A 16 6.62 1.81 -23.89
C LEU A 16 5.75 0.54 -23.84
N GLN A 17 6.34 -0.64 -23.66
CA GLN A 17 5.61 -1.91 -23.54
C GLN A 17 5.05 -2.13 -22.13
N LEU A 18 5.77 -1.67 -21.09
CA LEU A 18 5.35 -1.80 -19.70
C LEU A 18 4.44 -0.64 -19.31
N SER A 19 3.31 -0.95 -18.66
CA SER A 19 2.46 0.10 -18.10
C SER A 19 3.18 0.82 -16.95
N ALA A 20 2.90 2.13 -16.76
CA ALA A 20 3.46 2.89 -15.63
C ALA A 20 3.20 2.21 -14.26
N PRO A 21 2.00 1.65 -13.99
CA PRO A 21 1.77 0.86 -12.78
C PRO A 21 2.69 -0.37 -12.66
N SER A 22 2.93 -1.10 -13.76
CA SER A 22 3.80 -2.28 -13.73
C SER A 22 5.24 -1.95 -13.33
N LEU A 23 5.78 -0.83 -13.82
CA LEU A 23 7.11 -0.34 -13.46
C LEU A 23 7.21 0.06 -11.97
N VAL A 24 6.15 0.69 -11.45
CA VAL A 24 6.05 1.07 -10.04
C VAL A 24 5.98 -0.17 -9.15
N VAL A 25 5.10 -1.11 -9.46
CA VAL A 25 4.93 -2.36 -8.70
C VAL A 25 6.20 -3.18 -8.73
N GLY A 26 6.86 -3.33 -9.89
CA GLY A 26 8.10 -4.07 -10.01
C GLY A 26 9.24 -3.47 -9.19
N SER A 27 9.41 -2.15 -9.22
CA SER A 27 10.46 -1.46 -8.45
C SER A 27 10.22 -1.52 -6.94
N LEU A 28 8.97 -1.34 -6.50
CA LEU A 28 8.55 -1.51 -5.10
C LEU A 28 8.73 -2.94 -4.60
N THR A 29 8.38 -3.93 -5.42
CA THR A 29 8.53 -5.35 -5.07
C THR A 29 9.99 -5.70 -4.83
N ALA A 30 10.89 -5.28 -5.74
CA ALA A 30 12.32 -5.51 -5.59
C ALA A 30 12.89 -4.84 -4.32
N GLY A 31 12.53 -3.57 -4.06
CA GLY A 31 12.95 -2.87 -2.85
C GLY A 31 12.41 -3.52 -1.56
N PHE A 32 11.14 -3.94 -1.57
CA PHE A 32 10.51 -4.62 -0.44
C PHE A 32 11.11 -5.99 -0.14
N LEU A 33 11.42 -6.79 -1.17
CA LEU A 33 12.12 -8.07 -1.00
C LEU A 33 13.49 -7.90 -0.35
N LEU A 34 14.22 -6.83 -0.69
CA LEU A 34 15.49 -6.50 -0.03
C LEU A 34 15.30 -6.05 1.42
N CYS A 35 14.23 -5.31 1.75
CA CYS A 35 13.85 -5.04 3.14
C CYS A 35 13.51 -6.31 3.93
N LEU A 36 12.79 -7.27 3.33
CA LEU A 36 12.51 -8.56 3.95
C LEU A 36 13.78 -9.37 4.17
N PHE A 37 14.70 -9.36 3.21
CA PHE A 37 16.01 -9.99 3.39
C PHE A 37 16.76 -9.33 4.55
N SER A 38 16.79 -8.00 4.62
CA SER A 38 17.37 -7.27 5.76
C SER A 38 16.75 -7.68 7.10
N THR A 39 15.44 -7.91 7.14
CA THR A 39 14.74 -8.38 8.33
C THR A 39 15.21 -9.78 8.75
N SER A 40 15.42 -10.68 7.79
CA SER A 40 15.88 -12.04 8.06
C SER A 40 17.32 -12.14 8.58
N ILE A 41 18.16 -11.13 8.31
CA ILE A 41 19.55 -11.04 8.81
C ILE A 41 19.69 -10.07 9.99
N GLY A 42 18.59 -9.55 10.54
CA GLY A 42 18.59 -8.63 11.67
C GLY A 42 19.08 -7.20 11.36
N GLY A 43 19.19 -6.80 10.09
CA GLY A 43 19.74 -5.49 9.68
C GLY A 43 18.75 -4.35 9.47
N HIS A 44 17.46 -4.61 9.64
CA HIS A 44 16.39 -3.67 9.32
C HIS A 44 16.18 -2.56 10.37
N ASP A 45 16.08 -2.91 11.66
CA ASP A 45 15.85 -2.01 12.80
C ASP A 45 16.98 -2.17 13.82
N VAL A 46 18.12 -1.54 13.53
CA VAL A 46 19.35 -1.67 14.33
C VAL A 46 19.70 -0.33 14.97
N SER A 47 20.02 -0.38 16.27
CA SER A 47 20.56 0.74 17.02
C SER A 47 21.94 0.38 17.59
N TYR A 48 22.92 1.25 17.40
CA TYR A 48 24.29 1.04 17.80
C TYR A 48 24.56 1.61 19.19
N GLU A 49 24.71 0.73 20.17
CA GLU A 49 24.77 1.09 21.60
C GLU A 49 25.97 1.95 21.97
N VAL A 50 27.13 1.68 21.35
CA VAL A 50 28.39 2.40 21.62
C VAL A 50 28.28 3.90 21.32
N LEU A 51 27.36 4.30 20.43
CA LEU A 51 27.05 5.70 20.11
C LEU A 51 25.72 6.15 20.73
N GLY A 52 25.38 5.66 21.92
CA GLY A 52 24.18 6.08 22.66
C GLY A 52 22.88 5.58 22.03
N ASN A 53 22.87 4.34 21.52
CA ASN A 53 21.74 3.74 20.78
C ASN A 53 21.42 4.49 19.48
N LYS A 54 22.45 4.78 18.69
CA LYS A 54 22.29 5.47 17.41
C LYS A 54 21.60 4.59 16.38
N GLN A 55 20.51 5.06 15.80
CA GLN A 55 19.78 4.35 14.75
C GLN A 55 20.62 4.23 13.48
N ILE A 56 20.97 3.01 13.06
CA ILE A 56 21.79 2.73 11.87
C ILE A 56 21.17 1.70 10.93
N GLY A 57 20.09 1.02 11.36
CA GLY A 57 19.37 0.04 10.55
C GLY A 57 18.81 0.60 9.24
N MET A 58 18.51 -0.29 8.31
CA MET A 58 18.05 0.03 6.95
C MET A 58 16.79 0.90 6.93
N LEU A 59 15.88 0.74 7.90
CA LEU A 59 14.65 1.55 8.00
C LEU A 59 14.94 3.01 8.36
N PHE A 60 16.05 3.27 9.06
CA PHE A 60 16.48 4.61 9.45
C PHE A 60 17.42 5.26 8.44
N ALA A 61 17.63 4.63 7.28
CA ALA A 61 18.45 5.14 6.20
C ALA A 61 17.56 5.88 5.18
N PRO A 62 17.50 7.24 5.17
CA PRO A 62 16.73 7.99 4.18
C PRO A 62 17.12 7.66 2.73
N ASN A 63 18.40 7.34 2.49
CA ASN A 63 18.84 6.88 1.17
C ASN A 63 18.10 5.61 0.74
N TRP A 64 17.78 4.70 1.67
CA TRP A 64 16.97 3.53 1.35
C TRP A 64 15.47 3.83 1.31
N THR A 65 14.91 4.23 2.46
CA THR A 65 13.47 4.33 2.65
C THR A 65 12.82 5.46 1.85
N PHE A 66 13.56 6.53 1.55
CA PHE A 66 13.03 7.64 0.76
C PHE A 66 13.44 7.55 -0.70
N VAL A 67 14.73 7.37 -1.02
CA VAL A 67 15.18 7.39 -2.42
C VAL A 67 14.71 6.15 -3.17
N TYR A 68 14.97 4.97 -2.64
CA TYR A 68 14.73 3.72 -3.37
C TYR A 68 13.29 3.20 -3.22
N MET A 69 12.67 3.38 -2.05
CA MET A 69 11.30 2.89 -1.83
C MET A 69 10.21 3.88 -2.25
N VAL A 70 10.49 5.19 -2.33
CA VAL A 70 9.47 6.21 -2.64
C VAL A 70 9.80 6.98 -3.91
N LEU A 71 10.96 7.64 -3.96
CA LEU A 71 11.30 8.52 -5.09
C LEU A 71 11.56 7.74 -6.38
N PHE A 72 12.20 6.58 -6.33
CA PHE A 72 12.50 5.80 -7.54
C PHE A 72 11.25 5.26 -8.25
N PRO A 73 10.27 4.63 -7.58
CA PRO A 73 9.01 4.26 -8.22
C PRO A 73 8.28 5.47 -8.82
N LEU A 74 8.22 6.59 -8.08
CA LEU A 74 7.63 7.83 -8.58
C LEU A 74 8.36 8.38 -9.80
N TYR A 75 9.69 8.27 -9.82
CA TYR A 75 10.53 8.68 -10.92
C TYR A 75 10.29 7.83 -12.17
N LEU A 76 10.17 6.50 -12.02
CA LEU A 76 9.80 5.59 -13.11
C LEU A 76 8.40 5.89 -13.67
N TYR A 77 7.43 6.16 -12.79
CA TYR A 77 6.09 6.57 -13.20
C TYR A 77 6.15 7.84 -14.06
N CYS A 78 6.84 8.87 -13.57
CA CYS A 78 6.96 10.14 -14.28
C CYS A 78 7.67 9.96 -15.62
N PHE A 79 8.69 9.11 -15.67
CA PHE A 79 9.35 8.81 -16.92
C PHE A 79 8.44 8.10 -17.91
N SER A 80 7.68 7.09 -17.50
CA SER A 80 6.71 6.41 -18.37
C SER A 80 5.74 7.42 -18.98
N VAL A 81 5.23 8.35 -18.16
CA VAL A 81 4.40 9.48 -18.63
C VAL A 81 5.14 10.37 -19.63
N ILE A 82 6.43 10.69 -19.40
CA ILE A 82 7.24 11.50 -20.32
C ILE A 82 7.48 10.77 -21.66
N ALA A 83 7.80 9.48 -21.63
CA ALA A 83 8.04 8.68 -22.83
C ALA A 83 6.78 8.56 -23.69
N THR A 84 5.62 8.31 -23.06
CA THR A 84 4.32 8.32 -23.75
C THR A 84 3.98 9.73 -24.26
N SER A 85 4.21 10.76 -23.43
CA SER A 85 3.97 12.16 -23.82
C SER A 85 4.82 12.56 -25.01
N ARG A 86 6.08 12.15 -25.07
CA ARG A 86 6.98 12.39 -26.21
C ARG A 86 6.40 11.82 -27.50
N ALA A 87 5.93 10.57 -27.47
CA ALA A 87 5.30 9.92 -28.64
C ALA A 87 4.06 10.68 -29.11
N SER A 88 3.21 11.08 -28.16
CA SER A 88 2.01 11.84 -28.48
C SER A 88 2.32 13.25 -28.99
N MET A 89 3.39 13.87 -28.48
CA MET A 89 3.84 15.21 -28.86
C MET A 89 4.41 15.22 -30.28
N THR A 90 5.23 14.23 -30.65
CA THR A 90 5.74 14.09 -32.03
C THR A 90 4.61 13.83 -33.01
N ALA A 91 3.67 12.94 -32.69
CA ALA A 91 2.48 12.68 -33.49
C ALA A 91 1.65 13.95 -33.72
N TYR A 92 1.29 14.64 -32.63
CA TYR A 92 0.53 15.89 -32.70
C TYR A 92 1.25 16.96 -33.54
N MET A 93 2.56 17.13 -33.36
CA MET A 93 3.33 18.12 -34.11
C MET A 93 3.39 17.81 -35.61
N VAL A 94 3.38 16.54 -36.01
CA VAL A 94 3.34 16.17 -37.43
C VAL A 94 1.93 16.34 -38.01
N GLU A 95 0.90 15.92 -37.28
CA GLU A 95 -0.52 16.05 -37.71
C GLU A 95 -0.91 17.51 -37.96
N GLU A 96 -0.53 18.40 -37.04
CA GLU A 96 -0.78 19.84 -37.13
C GLU A 96 0.16 20.57 -38.12
N GLY A 97 1.13 19.87 -38.70
CA GLY A 97 2.12 20.49 -39.60
C GLY A 97 3.08 21.44 -38.89
N LEU A 98 3.31 21.26 -37.59
CA LEU A 98 4.33 21.98 -36.82
C LEU A 98 5.73 21.48 -37.17
N ILE A 99 5.90 20.17 -37.38
CA ILE A 99 7.12 19.60 -37.94
C ILE A 99 6.88 19.35 -39.43
N THR A 100 7.70 19.98 -40.28
CA THR A 100 7.65 19.82 -41.74
C THR A 100 9.01 19.41 -42.29
N GLY A 101 9.06 18.97 -43.54
CA GLY A 101 10.29 18.89 -44.31
C GLY A 101 10.83 20.26 -44.72
N PRO A 102 11.90 20.29 -45.53
CA PRO A 102 12.47 21.53 -46.04
C PRO A 102 11.43 22.32 -46.83
N ARG A 103 11.41 23.65 -46.68
CA ARG A 103 10.45 24.58 -47.35
C ARG A 103 8.98 24.40 -46.93
N GLY A 104 8.67 23.75 -45.81
CA GLY A 104 7.31 23.67 -45.29
C GLY A 104 6.46 22.53 -45.88
N VAL A 105 7.07 21.62 -46.63
CA VAL A 105 6.39 20.42 -47.17
C VAL A 105 6.01 19.49 -46.00
N ARG A 106 4.77 19.00 -45.94
CA ARG A 106 4.36 18.07 -44.88
C ARG A 106 5.27 16.82 -44.85
N THR A 107 5.59 16.37 -43.64
CA THR A 107 6.33 15.12 -43.41
C THR A 107 5.39 14.08 -42.78
N THR A 108 5.84 12.83 -42.68
CA THR A 108 5.08 11.75 -42.06
C THR A 108 5.67 11.38 -40.70
N LEU A 109 4.83 10.81 -39.82
CA LEU A 109 5.24 10.42 -38.48
C LEU A 109 6.38 9.41 -38.51
N ASP A 110 6.31 8.43 -39.43
CA ASP A 110 7.33 7.38 -39.58
C ASP A 110 8.72 7.95 -39.86
N VAL A 111 8.83 9.01 -40.66
CA VAL A 111 10.11 9.65 -41.00
C VAL A 111 10.69 10.37 -39.78
N VAL A 112 9.84 11.04 -38.99
CA VAL A 112 10.25 11.76 -37.77
C VAL A 112 10.64 10.76 -36.66
N GLU A 113 9.86 9.70 -36.45
CA GLU A 113 10.16 8.64 -35.48
C GLU A 113 11.43 7.88 -35.86
N THR A 114 11.66 7.61 -37.15
CA THR A 114 12.91 6.98 -37.61
C THR A 114 14.11 7.88 -37.30
N ALA A 115 14.00 9.19 -37.52
CA ALA A 115 15.06 10.13 -37.19
C ALA A 115 15.32 10.22 -35.67
N TRP A 116 14.26 10.15 -34.85
CA TRP A 116 14.38 10.06 -33.40
C TRP A 116 15.13 8.80 -32.97
N LEU A 117 14.73 7.63 -33.47
CA LEU A 117 15.37 6.35 -33.15
C LEU A 117 16.85 6.32 -33.57
N GLN A 118 17.19 6.87 -34.74
CA GLN A 118 18.59 6.99 -35.17
C GLN A 118 19.40 7.88 -34.22
N ARG A 119 18.82 9.00 -33.75
CA ARG A 119 19.45 9.89 -32.78
C ARG A 119 19.65 9.20 -31.42
N LEU A 120 18.66 8.42 -31.01
CA LEU A 120 18.69 7.63 -29.79
C LEU A 120 19.78 6.55 -29.84
N GLU A 121 19.86 5.78 -30.92
CA GLU A 121 20.90 4.76 -31.14
C GLU A 121 22.31 5.37 -31.23
N ALA A 122 22.44 6.54 -31.87
CA ALA A 122 23.70 7.28 -31.93
C ALA A 122 24.21 7.71 -30.55
N SER A 123 23.32 7.85 -29.57
CA SER A 123 23.67 8.20 -28.19
C SER A 123 24.14 7.02 -27.32
N GLY A 124 24.11 5.79 -27.87
CA GLY A 124 24.51 4.56 -27.17
C GLY A 124 25.85 4.61 -26.42
N PRO A 125 26.94 5.23 -26.96
CA PRO A 125 28.19 5.37 -26.22
C PRO A 125 28.07 6.11 -24.89
N ILE A 126 27.18 7.11 -24.78
CA ILE A 126 26.97 7.87 -23.54
C ILE A 126 26.23 7.00 -22.52
N PHE A 127 25.20 6.25 -22.93
CA PHE A 127 24.54 5.30 -22.06
C PHE A 127 25.49 4.20 -21.57
N ALA A 128 26.37 3.70 -22.45
CA ALA A 128 27.39 2.73 -22.07
C ALA A 128 28.40 3.34 -21.07
N PHE A 129 28.82 4.59 -21.27
CA PHE A 129 29.69 5.30 -20.34
C PHE A 129 29.02 5.47 -18.96
N LEU A 130 27.75 5.86 -18.92
CA LEU A 130 26.98 5.95 -17.67
C LEU A 130 26.88 4.59 -16.98
N LEU A 131 26.56 3.53 -17.72
CA LEU A 131 26.46 2.17 -17.18
C LEU A 131 27.78 1.71 -16.56
N VAL A 132 28.88 1.85 -17.30
CA VAL A 132 30.22 1.46 -16.83
C VAL A 132 30.66 2.31 -15.64
N GLY A 133 30.42 3.63 -15.69
CA GLY A 133 30.74 4.55 -14.60
C GLY A 133 29.98 4.21 -13.31
N VAL A 134 28.68 3.93 -13.42
CA VAL A 134 27.85 3.54 -12.27
C VAL A 134 28.25 2.16 -11.73
N ALA A 135 28.51 1.18 -12.60
CA ALA A 135 28.97 -0.14 -12.21
C ALA A 135 30.33 -0.07 -11.50
N ALA A 136 31.28 0.70 -12.03
CA ALA A 136 32.58 0.92 -11.41
C ALA A 136 32.46 1.64 -10.05
N SER A 137 31.67 2.71 -9.98
CA SER A 137 31.46 3.46 -8.74
C SER A 137 30.80 2.60 -7.65
N SER A 138 29.74 1.87 -7.99
CA SER A 138 28.99 1.06 -7.03
C SER A 138 29.79 -0.17 -6.61
N GLY A 139 30.51 -0.80 -7.55
CA GLY A 139 31.41 -1.92 -7.28
C GLY A 139 32.58 -1.51 -6.38
N PHE A 140 33.18 -0.34 -6.60
CA PHE A 140 34.24 0.19 -5.75
C PHE A 140 33.72 0.51 -4.33
N GLN A 141 32.52 1.09 -4.23
CA GLN A 141 31.89 1.36 -2.94
C GLN A 141 31.59 0.06 -2.18
N TRP A 142 30.96 -0.92 -2.81
CA TRP A 142 30.72 -2.24 -2.22
C TRP A 142 32.02 -2.96 -1.83
N TYR A 143 33.06 -2.84 -2.65
CA TYR A 143 34.36 -3.43 -2.38
C TYR A 143 34.96 -2.91 -1.07
N HIS A 144 34.93 -1.60 -0.85
CA HIS A 144 35.49 -0.97 0.34
C HIS A 144 34.61 -1.09 1.58
N GLU A 145 33.28 -1.02 1.44
CA GLU A 145 32.35 -0.99 2.56
C GLU A 145 31.90 -2.38 3.04
N SER A 146 31.94 -3.40 2.17
CA SER A 146 31.42 -4.74 2.48
C SER A 146 32.42 -5.86 2.18
N TYR A 147 33.01 -5.90 0.99
CA TYR A 147 33.91 -7.00 0.59
C TYR A 147 35.22 -7.02 1.40
N LEU A 148 35.90 -5.88 1.53
CA LEU A 148 37.17 -5.80 2.23
C LEU A 148 37.02 -6.10 3.74
N PRO A 149 36.00 -5.56 4.46
CA PRO A 149 35.71 -5.98 5.83
C PRO A 149 35.40 -7.47 5.96
N PHE A 150 34.67 -8.04 5.00
CA PHE A 150 34.36 -9.47 4.96
C PHE A 150 35.63 -10.34 4.88
N VAL A 151 36.60 -9.99 4.02
CA VAL A 151 37.84 -10.78 3.86
C VAL A 151 38.83 -10.54 5.01
N THR A 152 38.92 -9.31 5.51
CA THR A 152 39.94 -8.93 6.50
C THR A 152 39.49 -9.10 7.95
N GLY A 153 38.18 -9.26 8.20
CA GLY A 153 37.61 -9.29 9.55
C GLY A 153 37.74 -7.97 10.30
N SER A 154 38.12 -6.89 9.62
CA SER A 154 38.30 -5.55 10.21
C SER A 154 37.15 -4.64 9.76
N PRO A 155 36.57 -3.81 10.65
CA PRO A 155 35.52 -2.89 10.27
C PRO A 155 36.03 -1.84 9.26
N PRO A 156 35.16 -1.32 8.37
CA PRO A 156 35.54 -0.28 7.43
C PRO A 156 35.84 1.05 8.15
N ASN A 157 36.52 1.96 7.44
CA ASN A 157 36.86 3.29 7.95
C ASN A 157 35.66 4.27 7.97
N SER A 158 34.52 3.85 7.45
CA SER A 158 33.28 4.65 7.38
C SER A 158 32.46 4.46 8.66
N PRO A 159 31.61 5.43 9.04
CA PRO A 159 30.69 5.27 10.17
C PRO A 159 29.80 4.03 10.01
N PRO A 160 29.40 3.39 11.12
CA PRO A 160 28.45 2.27 11.11
C PRO A 160 27.15 2.61 10.39
N ASP A 161 26.74 1.78 9.44
CA ASP A 161 25.46 1.86 8.74
C ASP A 161 24.86 0.46 8.51
N TRP A 162 23.64 0.41 7.96
CA TRP A 162 22.90 -0.82 7.66
C TRP A 162 23.66 -1.84 6.80
N GLY A 163 24.70 -1.42 6.06
CA GLY A 163 25.47 -2.27 5.17
C GLY A 163 26.76 -2.80 5.79
N ASN A 164 27.33 -2.10 6.77
CA ASN A 164 28.63 -2.45 7.36
C ASN A 164 28.60 -2.78 8.86
N PHE A 165 27.49 -2.55 9.56
CA PHE A 165 27.42 -2.77 11.01
C PHE A 165 27.67 -4.23 11.41
N HIS A 166 27.34 -5.17 10.52
CA HIS A 166 27.56 -6.60 10.72
C HIS A 166 29.04 -6.95 10.95
N TYR A 167 29.99 -6.10 10.54
CA TYR A 167 31.43 -6.34 10.71
C TYR A 167 32.00 -5.71 11.99
N ILE A 168 31.16 -5.05 12.78
CA ILE A 168 31.56 -4.43 14.04
C ILE A 168 31.53 -5.50 15.14
N PRO A 169 32.55 -5.59 16.01
CA PRO A 169 32.65 -6.66 16.99
C PRO A 169 31.44 -6.77 17.95
N PRO A 170 31.01 -8.00 18.31
CA PRO A 170 31.56 -9.27 17.81
C PRO A 170 31.12 -9.54 16.36
N PRO A 171 32.04 -9.99 15.49
CA PRO A 171 31.71 -10.32 14.10
C PRO A 171 30.66 -11.46 14.04
N PRO A 172 29.89 -11.56 12.94
CA PRO A 172 28.77 -12.49 12.84
C PRO A 172 29.26 -13.95 12.86
N HIS A 173 28.39 -14.91 13.15
CA HIS A 173 28.81 -16.31 13.09
C HIS A 173 29.14 -16.73 11.64
N PRO A 174 30.08 -17.68 11.40
CA PRO A 174 30.47 -18.16 10.06
C PRO A 174 29.30 -18.50 9.11
N LYS A 175 28.15 -18.91 9.65
CA LYS A 175 26.94 -19.24 8.89
C LYS A 175 26.14 -18.00 8.42
N GLU A 176 26.24 -16.89 9.12
CA GLU A 176 25.54 -15.62 8.81
C GLU A 176 26.33 -14.77 7.80
N TYR A 177 27.64 -14.96 7.71
CA TYR A 177 28.53 -14.26 6.77
C TYR A 177 28.08 -14.35 5.31
N ILE A 178 27.59 -15.50 4.87
CA ILE A 178 27.12 -15.71 3.48
C ILE A 178 25.83 -14.90 3.24
N GLY A 179 24.93 -14.85 4.22
CA GLY A 179 23.70 -14.07 4.14
C GLY A 179 23.96 -12.57 4.04
N VAL A 180 24.83 -12.04 4.90
CA VAL A 180 25.24 -10.62 4.89
C VAL A 180 25.93 -10.23 3.58
N PHE A 181 26.83 -11.10 3.08
CA PHE A 181 27.50 -10.87 1.80
C PHE A 181 26.51 -10.83 0.63
N ALA A 182 25.60 -11.81 0.56
CA ALA A 182 24.60 -11.88 -0.51
C ALA A 182 23.64 -10.69 -0.45
N TYR A 183 23.22 -10.30 0.75
CA TYR A 183 22.35 -9.15 0.99
C TYR A 183 22.99 -7.83 0.56
N THR A 184 24.20 -7.54 1.03
CA THR A 184 24.91 -6.29 0.69
C THR A 184 25.19 -6.23 -0.82
N SER A 185 25.63 -7.34 -1.42
CA SER A 185 25.84 -7.43 -2.88
C SER A 185 24.56 -7.12 -3.66
N ALA A 186 23.42 -7.70 -3.25
CA ALA A 186 22.13 -7.47 -3.89
C ALA A 186 21.67 -6.02 -3.73
N CYS A 187 21.85 -5.42 -2.56
CA CYS A 187 21.53 -4.03 -2.31
C CYS A 187 22.36 -3.09 -3.19
N TYR A 188 23.68 -3.23 -3.24
CA TYR A 188 24.54 -2.38 -4.07
C TYR A 188 24.30 -2.57 -5.57
N LEU A 189 23.99 -3.79 -6.02
CA LEU A 189 23.59 -4.04 -7.40
C LEU A 189 22.26 -3.33 -7.72
N TYR A 190 21.27 -3.42 -6.83
CA TYR A 190 20.00 -2.73 -6.99
C TYR A 190 20.21 -1.21 -7.04
N MET A 191 20.99 -0.64 -6.12
CA MET A 191 21.33 0.79 -6.13
C MET A 191 22.03 1.21 -7.42
N ALA A 192 22.94 0.38 -7.95
CA ALA A 192 23.62 0.64 -9.22
C ALA A 192 22.64 0.68 -10.40
N ILE A 193 21.70 -0.28 -10.46
CA ILE A 193 20.66 -0.32 -11.50
C ILE A 193 19.79 0.94 -11.40
N VAL A 194 19.34 1.29 -10.19
CA VAL A 194 18.51 2.48 -9.96
C VAL A 194 19.25 3.75 -10.38
N LEU A 195 20.50 3.93 -9.95
CA LEU A 195 21.28 5.12 -10.29
C LEU A 195 21.54 5.21 -11.79
N PHE A 196 21.85 4.09 -12.46
CA PHE A 196 21.98 4.06 -13.91
C PHE A 196 20.70 4.50 -14.60
N ILE A 197 19.55 3.92 -14.22
CA ILE A 197 18.25 4.29 -14.78
C ILE A 197 18.00 5.78 -14.52
N PHE A 198 18.20 6.27 -13.30
CA PHE A 198 18.01 7.67 -12.95
C PHE A 198 18.79 8.62 -13.89
N LEU A 199 20.10 8.38 -14.05
CA LEU A 199 20.98 9.20 -14.91
C LEU A 199 20.62 9.06 -16.40
N ALA A 200 20.35 7.84 -16.85
CA ALA A 200 19.99 7.54 -18.24
C ALA A 200 18.67 8.23 -18.66
N LEU A 201 17.69 8.25 -17.76
CA LEU A 201 16.39 8.87 -18.02
C LEU A 201 16.47 10.40 -17.99
N LEU A 202 17.29 11.01 -17.12
CA LEU A 202 17.59 12.44 -17.20
C LEU A 202 18.22 12.80 -18.55
N TYR A 203 19.21 12.02 -18.99
CA TYR A 203 19.86 12.21 -20.28
C TYR A 203 18.90 12.04 -21.47
N TYR A 204 17.97 11.09 -21.40
CA TYR A 204 16.94 10.87 -22.43
C TYR A 204 16.10 12.14 -22.67
N VAL A 205 15.71 12.86 -21.61
CA VAL A 205 14.93 14.09 -21.73
C VAL A 205 15.76 15.20 -22.40
N ALA A 206 17.04 15.34 -22.03
CA ALA A 206 17.94 16.27 -22.70
C ALA A 206 18.19 15.90 -24.17
N LEU A 207 18.25 14.61 -24.48
CA LEU A 207 18.38 14.13 -25.84
C LEU A 207 17.15 14.48 -26.69
N PHE A 208 15.95 14.37 -26.12
CA PHE A 208 14.72 14.78 -26.79
C PHE A 208 14.64 16.31 -26.98
N ALA A 209 15.02 17.10 -25.97
CA ALA A 209 15.16 18.55 -26.12
C ALA A 209 16.18 18.92 -27.21
N SER A 210 17.32 18.21 -27.28
CA SER A 210 18.30 18.36 -28.35
C SER A 210 17.72 17.99 -29.71
N PHE A 211 16.89 16.95 -29.80
CA PHE A 211 16.24 16.54 -31.05
C PHE A 211 15.30 17.64 -31.55
N LEU A 212 14.44 18.18 -30.69
CA LEU A 212 13.55 19.29 -31.03
C LEU A 212 14.33 20.52 -31.50
N ARG A 213 15.45 20.85 -30.84
CA ARG A 213 16.36 21.90 -31.31
C ARG A 213 16.89 21.63 -32.71
N THR A 214 17.37 20.43 -32.99
CA THR A 214 17.85 20.06 -34.33
C THR A 214 16.74 20.18 -35.39
N THR A 215 15.49 19.84 -35.05
CA THR A 215 14.34 20.02 -35.96
C THR A 215 13.99 21.49 -36.23
N ALA A 216 14.39 22.41 -35.34
CA ALA A 216 14.17 23.84 -35.51
C ALA A 216 15.26 24.54 -36.35
N GLN A 217 16.41 23.89 -36.59
CA GLN A 217 17.54 24.51 -37.29
C GLN A 217 17.26 24.77 -38.78
N HIS A 218 17.83 25.87 -39.28
CA HIS A 218 17.57 26.40 -40.62
C HIS A 218 18.04 25.53 -41.79
N ASP A 219 18.93 24.55 -41.55
CA ASP A 219 19.56 23.70 -42.58
C ASP A 219 19.29 22.19 -42.38
N GLY A 220 18.44 21.81 -41.43
CA GLY A 220 18.16 20.40 -41.11
C GLY A 220 17.28 19.67 -42.14
N MET A 221 17.04 18.37 -41.92
CA MET A 221 16.05 17.59 -42.68
C MET A 221 14.60 17.98 -42.35
N PHE A 222 14.38 18.61 -41.19
CA PHE A 222 13.07 19.04 -40.71
C PHE A 222 13.08 20.54 -40.41
N ARG A 223 11.89 21.16 -40.39
CA ARG A 223 11.65 22.53 -39.93
C ARG A 223 10.54 22.50 -38.89
N LEU A 224 10.72 23.27 -37.83
CA LEU A 224 9.71 23.50 -36.80
C LEU A 224 9.04 24.85 -37.06
N ILE A 225 7.73 24.88 -37.29
CA ILE A 225 6.97 26.07 -37.70
C ILE A 225 6.13 26.63 -36.54
N TYR A 226 6.20 27.95 -36.34
CA TYR A 226 5.48 28.67 -35.30
C TYR A 226 4.20 29.31 -35.87
N HIS A 227 3.09 28.56 -35.98
CA HIS A 227 1.82 29.11 -36.50
C HIS A 227 0.59 28.84 -35.61
N THR A 228 0.63 27.87 -34.69
CA THR A 228 -0.47 27.60 -33.74
C THR A 228 -0.03 27.79 -32.29
N THR A 229 -0.98 28.01 -31.37
CA THR A 229 -0.71 27.98 -29.92
C THR A 229 -0.24 26.60 -29.43
N GLY A 230 -0.43 25.55 -30.25
CA GLY A 230 -0.05 24.17 -29.96
C GLY A 230 1.43 24.00 -29.66
N LEU A 231 2.34 24.61 -30.44
CA LEU A 231 3.78 24.45 -30.25
C LEU A 231 4.24 24.94 -28.86
N SER A 232 3.77 26.12 -28.46
CA SER A 232 4.08 26.70 -27.14
C SER A 232 3.51 25.85 -26.00
N THR A 233 2.35 25.23 -26.21
CA THR A 233 1.69 24.35 -25.25
C THR A 233 2.47 23.06 -25.05
N GLU A 234 2.98 22.44 -26.12
CA GLU A 234 3.79 21.23 -26.04
C GLU A 234 5.16 21.49 -25.39
N PHE A 235 5.82 22.61 -25.73
CA PHE A 235 7.07 22.99 -25.06
C PHE A 235 6.86 23.26 -23.57
N TYR A 236 5.73 23.85 -23.20
CA TYR A 236 5.34 24.05 -21.82
C TYR A 236 5.18 22.71 -21.07
N LYS A 237 4.50 21.72 -21.66
CA LYS A 237 4.38 20.38 -21.05
C LYS A 237 5.76 19.76 -20.81
N LEU A 238 6.65 19.83 -21.80
CA LEU A 238 8.00 19.27 -21.69
C LEU A 238 8.84 19.96 -20.59
N VAL A 239 8.81 21.30 -20.53
CA VAL A 239 9.49 22.07 -19.48
C VAL A 239 8.96 21.70 -18.09
N ARG A 240 7.64 21.57 -17.93
CA ARG A 240 7.03 21.12 -16.66
C ARG A 240 7.54 19.75 -16.23
N TYR A 241 7.64 18.80 -17.17
CA TYR A 241 8.21 17.48 -16.89
C TYR A 241 9.67 17.55 -16.46
N ILE A 242 10.50 18.38 -17.14
CA ILE A 242 11.91 18.60 -16.78
C ILE A 242 12.02 19.10 -15.34
N PHE A 243 11.20 20.07 -14.95
CA PHE A 243 11.20 20.55 -13.57
C PHE A 243 10.78 19.47 -12.57
N PHE A 244 9.77 18.67 -12.88
CA PHE A 244 9.29 17.62 -11.98
C PHE A 244 10.38 16.58 -11.68
N ILE A 245 11.03 16.06 -12.72
CA ILE A 245 12.15 15.10 -12.56
C ILE A 245 13.36 15.75 -11.88
N THR A 246 13.57 17.06 -12.07
CA THR A 246 14.61 17.82 -11.36
C THR A 246 14.35 17.89 -9.87
N ILE A 247 13.10 18.21 -9.47
CA ILE A 247 12.70 18.24 -8.06
C ILE A 247 12.90 16.87 -7.40
N LEU A 248 12.49 15.78 -8.07
CA LEU A 248 12.71 14.43 -7.57
C LEU A 248 14.21 14.11 -7.41
N GLY A 249 15.03 14.49 -8.38
CA GLY A 249 16.49 14.31 -8.32
C GLY A 249 17.15 15.07 -7.16
N LEU A 250 16.71 16.31 -6.91
CA LEU A 250 17.20 17.10 -5.77
C LEU A 250 16.72 16.52 -4.43
N CYS A 251 15.50 15.97 -4.37
CA CYS A 251 15.03 15.25 -3.17
C CYS A 251 15.87 14.00 -2.90
N ALA A 252 16.27 13.27 -3.95
CA ALA A 252 17.16 12.12 -3.81
C ALA A 252 18.54 12.52 -3.29
N ALA A 253 19.12 13.60 -3.86
CA ALA A 253 20.39 14.15 -3.40
C ALA A 253 20.32 14.62 -1.94
N TYR A 254 19.22 15.28 -1.54
CA TYR A 254 18.98 15.67 -0.14
C TYR A 254 18.98 14.48 0.80
N ALA A 255 18.23 13.42 0.50
CA ALA A 255 18.16 12.24 1.38
C ALA A 255 19.51 11.51 1.51
N MET A 256 20.26 11.39 0.41
CA MET A 256 21.64 10.87 0.44
C MET A 256 22.56 11.72 1.33
N ARG A 257 22.43 13.06 1.25
CA ARG A 257 23.23 14.01 2.04
C ARG A 257 22.85 13.97 3.52
N LEU A 258 21.56 13.97 3.82
CA LEU A 258 20.99 13.91 5.16
C LEU A 258 21.51 12.66 5.89
N GLN A 259 21.42 11.48 5.26
CA GLN A 259 21.94 10.25 5.86
C GLN A 259 23.43 10.33 6.14
N SER A 260 24.22 10.81 5.16
CA SER A 260 25.67 10.89 5.29
C SER A 260 26.11 11.79 6.46
N LEU A 261 25.46 12.94 6.64
CA LEU A 261 25.75 13.85 7.75
C LEU A 261 25.24 13.30 9.09
N TYR A 262 24.06 12.68 9.09
CA TYR A 262 23.49 12.05 10.27
C TYR A 262 24.44 11.01 10.87
N LEU A 263 24.96 10.11 10.03
CA LEU A 263 25.87 9.04 10.48
C LEU A 263 27.16 9.59 11.12
N GLY A 264 27.64 10.75 10.66
CA GLY A 264 28.80 11.44 11.26
C GLY A 264 28.48 12.34 12.47
N SER A 265 27.20 12.53 12.83
CA SER A 265 26.78 13.42 13.92
C SER A 265 26.70 12.73 15.29
N ASN A 266 26.54 13.50 16.36
CA ASN A 266 26.31 12.97 17.71
C ASN A 266 24.82 12.62 17.99
N TYR A 267 23.93 12.81 17.02
CA TYR A 267 22.51 12.51 17.19
C TYR A 267 22.25 11.01 17.11
N THR A 268 21.34 10.53 17.98
CA THR A 268 20.97 9.11 18.08
C THR A 268 19.78 8.73 17.20
N HIS A 269 18.93 9.69 16.83
CA HIS A 269 17.79 9.47 15.94
C HIS A 269 17.83 10.42 14.74
N ILE A 270 17.56 9.87 13.55
CA ILE A 270 17.56 10.62 12.28
C ILE A 270 16.58 11.80 12.31
N LYS A 271 15.42 11.64 12.96
CA LYS A 271 14.39 12.70 13.06
C LYS A 271 14.88 13.92 13.85
N TYR A 272 15.66 13.73 14.91
CA TYR A 272 16.18 14.84 15.70
C TYR A 272 17.33 15.53 14.97
N PHE A 273 18.14 14.77 14.24
CA PHE A 273 19.16 15.35 13.37
C PHE A 273 18.56 16.16 12.21
N MET A 274 17.53 15.62 11.55
CA MET A 274 16.85 16.33 10.47
C MET A 274 16.21 17.63 10.96
N PHE A 275 15.74 17.69 12.20
CA PHE A 275 15.12 18.88 12.79
C PHE A 275 15.99 19.52 13.87
N SER A 276 17.31 19.54 13.64
CA SER A 276 18.29 20.02 14.63
C SER A 276 18.05 21.48 15.04
N GLU A 277 17.40 22.27 14.19
CA GLU A 277 17.00 23.66 14.46
C GLU A 277 16.02 23.78 15.64
N PHE A 278 15.25 22.72 15.92
CA PHE A 278 14.32 22.64 17.06
C PHE A 278 14.86 21.82 18.23
N PHE A 279 15.88 20.98 17.99
CA PHE A 279 16.44 20.06 18.97
C PHE A 279 17.98 20.16 19.08
N PRO A 280 18.54 21.34 19.39
CA PRO A 280 19.98 21.52 19.42
C PRO A 280 20.62 20.71 20.54
N THR A 281 21.63 19.90 20.20
CA THR A 281 22.54 19.30 21.19
C THR A 281 23.65 20.31 21.52
N GLY A 282 23.95 20.49 22.81
CA GLY A 282 24.94 21.49 23.30
C GLY A 282 26.37 21.31 22.79
N ASP A 283 26.69 20.15 22.21
CA ASP A 283 27.89 19.93 21.43
C ASP A 283 27.53 20.06 19.94
N GLY A 284 28.10 21.07 19.29
CA GLY A 284 27.95 21.28 17.85
C GLY A 284 28.40 20.05 17.04
N VAL A 285 28.00 19.99 15.78
CA VAL A 285 28.46 19.01 14.78
C VAL A 285 29.96 18.77 14.97
N ALA A 286 30.34 17.60 15.50
CA ALA A 286 31.75 17.29 15.76
C ALA A 286 32.55 17.41 14.44
N PRO A 287 33.70 18.09 14.41
CA PRO A 287 34.45 18.28 13.18
C PRO A 287 35.14 16.98 12.75
N SER A 288 34.72 16.50 11.59
CA SER A 288 35.41 15.62 10.62
C SER A 288 36.14 14.37 11.14
N GLN A 289 35.78 13.21 10.59
CA GLN A 289 36.80 12.25 10.14
C GLN A 289 36.32 11.44 8.93
N LYS A 290 36.89 11.81 7.77
CA LYS A 290 36.99 11.07 6.49
C LYS A 290 35.70 10.89 5.66
N SER A 291 35.91 10.91 4.34
CA SER A 291 34.88 11.07 3.33
C SER A 291 33.90 9.90 3.27
N ASN A 292 32.64 10.16 3.58
CA ASN A 292 31.55 9.24 3.22
C ASN A 292 31.33 9.27 1.70
N TYR A 293 31.50 8.14 1.01
CA TYR A 293 31.27 8.01 -0.44
C TYR A 293 29.89 8.55 -0.88
N SER A 294 28.85 8.33 -0.06
CA SER A 294 27.48 8.81 -0.30
C SER A 294 27.36 10.34 -0.37
N ALA A 295 28.25 11.10 0.28
CA ALA A 295 28.29 12.56 0.16
C ALA A 295 28.79 13.00 -1.24
N GLY A 296 29.77 12.29 -1.80
CA GLY A 296 30.25 12.54 -3.17
C GLY A 296 29.18 12.18 -4.21
N THR A 297 28.51 11.04 -4.04
CA THR A 297 27.41 10.61 -4.91
C THR A 297 26.24 11.59 -4.88
N SER A 298 25.85 12.08 -3.70
CA SER A 298 24.80 13.11 -3.55
C SER A 298 25.11 14.37 -4.37
N LEU A 299 26.32 14.92 -4.24
CA LEU A 299 26.73 16.11 -4.99
C LEU A 299 26.77 15.83 -6.49
N GLY A 300 27.29 14.67 -6.91
CA GLY A 300 27.33 14.26 -8.31
C GLY A 300 25.93 14.18 -8.92
N VAL A 301 24.98 13.56 -8.22
CA VAL A 301 23.57 13.46 -8.64
C VAL A 301 22.93 14.85 -8.73
N ALA A 302 23.11 15.71 -7.73
CA ALA A 302 22.55 17.07 -7.74
C ALA A 302 23.10 17.90 -8.90
N VAL A 303 24.42 17.94 -9.08
CA VAL A 303 25.08 18.70 -10.16
C VAL A 303 24.65 18.17 -11.52
N TYR A 304 24.65 16.85 -11.72
CA TYR A 304 24.21 16.25 -12.97
C TYR A 304 22.74 16.61 -13.27
N THR A 305 21.86 16.50 -12.28
CA THR A 305 20.43 16.84 -12.42
C THR A 305 20.25 18.30 -12.84
N LEU A 306 20.92 19.23 -12.17
CA LEU A 306 20.83 20.67 -12.49
C LEU A 306 21.41 21.00 -13.88
N LEU A 307 22.57 20.41 -14.23
CA LEU A 307 23.19 20.62 -15.53
C LEU A 307 22.29 20.11 -16.66
N VAL A 308 21.77 18.89 -16.53
CA VAL A 308 20.90 18.29 -17.55
C VAL A 308 19.57 19.06 -17.67
N ALA A 309 18.98 19.48 -16.55
CA ALA A 309 17.77 20.30 -16.56
C ALA A 309 18.01 21.66 -17.24
N GLY A 310 19.08 22.36 -16.87
CA GLY A 310 19.46 23.64 -17.46
C GLY A 310 19.76 23.55 -18.95
N LEU A 311 20.50 22.51 -19.38
CA LEU A 311 20.75 22.23 -20.79
C LEU A 311 19.47 21.94 -21.56
N SER A 312 18.56 21.14 -20.99
CA SER A 312 17.28 20.80 -21.62
C SER A 312 16.41 22.04 -21.85
N VAL A 313 16.27 22.89 -20.82
CA VAL A 313 15.51 24.15 -20.93
C VAL A 313 16.17 25.11 -21.92
N SER A 314 17.50 25.21 -21.92
CA SER A 314 18.25 26.02 -22.88
C SER A 314 18.06 25.54 -24.33
N MET A 315 18.03 24.22 -24.56
CA MET A 315 17.76 23.65 -25.89
C MET A 315 16.34 23.92 -26.37
N ILE A 316 15.34 23.83 -25.49
CA ILE A 316 13.94 24.18 -25.81
C ILE A 316 13.82 25.66 -26.11
N TRP A 317 14.50 26.52 -25.34
CA TRP A 317 14.56 27.94 -25.61
C TRP A 317 15.15 28.23 -27.01
N SER A 318 16.30 27.62 -27.35
CA SER A 318 16.90 27.73 -28.68
C SER A 318 15.93 27.26 -29.77
N ALA A 319 15.29 26.11 -29.59
CA ALA A 319 14.32 25.57 -30.55
C ALA A 319 13.15 26.53 -30.81
N SER A 320 12.63 27.16 -29.75
CA SER A 320 11.56 28.15 -29.85
C SER A 320 12.02 29.43 -30.56
N ALA A 321 13.24 29.89 -30.29
CA ALA A 321 13.79 31.09 -30.91
C ALA A 321 14.07 30.87 -32.41
N ASP A 322 14.65 29.73 -32.78
CA ASP A 322 14.97 29.36 -34.16
C ASP A 322 13.68 29.18 -34.99
N SER A 323 12.70 28.44 -34.45
CA SER A 323 11.39 28.24 -35.09
C SER A 323 10.65 29.56 -35.35
N ARG A 324 10.63 30.46 -34.36
CA ARG A 324 10.03 31.79 -34.48
C ARG A 324 10.74 32.64 -35.53
N SER A 325 12.07 32.63 -35.52
CA SER A 325 12.88 33.38 -36.49
C SER A 325 12.64 32.88 -37.91
N TYR A 326 12.58 31.57 -38.10
CA TYR A 326 12.24 30.95 -39.38
C TYR A 326 10.85 31.35 -39.89
N TYR A 327 9.84 31.29 -39.02
CA TYR A 327 8.48 31.72 -39.36
C TYR A 327 8.44 33.18 -39.81
N LEU A 328 9.03 34.10 -39.03
CA LEU A 328 9.01 35.54 -39.34
C LEU A 328 9.77 35.89 -40.63
N GLN A 329 10.82 35.14 -40.97
CA GLN A 329 11.56 35.31 -42.23
C GLN A 329 10.75 34.82 -43.44
N ARG A 330 9.97 33.75 -43.29
CA ARG A 330 9.30 33.06 -44.41
C ARG A 330 7.84 33.41 -44.61
N ILE A 331 7.17 34.00 -43.62
CA ILE A 331 5.73 34.32 -43.71
C ILE A 331 5.38 35.28 -44.86
N GLY A 332 6.34 36.06 -45.36
CA GLY A 332 6.17 36.90 -46.55
C GLY A 332 6.15 36.15 -47.88
N ASP A 333 6.72 34.94 -47.94
CA ASP A 333 6.81 34.10 -49.14
C ASP A 333 5.48 33.36 -49.38
N ALA A 334 4.85 33.61 -50.53
CA ALA A 334 3.55 33.03 -50.87
C ALA A 334 3.61 31.53 -51.20
N ASP A 335 4.71 31.05 -51.75
CA ASP A 335 4.86 29.63 -52.15
C ASP A 335 5.17 28.77 -50.93
N TRP A 336 5.96 29.30 -49.99
CA TRP A 336 6.18 28.69 -48.69
C TRP A 336 4.88 28.59 -47.88
N ARG A 337 4.07 29.67 -47.83
CA ARG A 337 2.77 29.66 -47.16
C ARG A 337 1.81 28.61 -47.73
N ARG A 338 1.74 28.48 -49.06
CA ARG A 338 0.92 27.44 -49.70
C ARG A 338 1.40 26.04 -49.33
N SER A 339 2.71 25.81 -49.35
CA SER A 339 3.30 24.50 -48.99
C SER A 339 3.01 24.13 -47.54
N ALA A 340 3.16 25.10 -46.63
CA ALA A 340 2.92 24.93 -45.19
C ALA A 340 1.44 25.04 -44.78
N HIS A 341 0.51 25.29 -45.73
CA HIS A 341 -0.92 25.47 -45.47
C HIS A 341 -1.24 26.60 -44.48
N LEU A 342 -0.50 27.72 -44.57
CA LEU A 342 -0.61 28.84 -43.64
C LEU A 342 -1.35 30.02 -44.25
N GLY A 343 -2.27 30.59 -43.49
CA GLY A 343 -2.86 31.90 -43.77
C GLY A 343 -1.88 33.04 -43.47
N TYR A 344 -2.14 34.23 -44.01
CA TYR A 344 -1.44 35.44 -43.57
C TYR A 344 -2.39 36.27 -42.71
N ASP A 345 -2.07 36.38 -41.43
CA ASP A 345 -2.75 37.25 -40.48
C ASP A 345 -1.73 38.20 -39.86
N LYS A 346 -1.88 39.49 -40.16
CA LYS A 346 -0.98 40.55 -39.66
C LYS A 346 -1.01 40.63 -38.12
N THR A 347 -2.17 40.43 -37.50
CA THR A 347 -2.33 40.50 -36.04
C THR A 347 -1.59 39.36 -35.35
N LEU A 348 -1.66 38.15 -35.90
CA LEU A 348 -0.90 36.99 -35.43
C LEU A 348 0.61 37.19 -35.59
N VAL A 349 1.04 37.72 -36.73
CA VAL A 349 2.47 37.98 -37.00
C VAL A 349 3.04 39.02 -36.03
N ASP A 350 2.30 40.11 -35.75
CA ASP A 350 2.71 41.12 -34.79
C ASP A 350 2.72 40.58 -33.35
N ALA A 351 1.76 39.72 -32.99
CA ALA A 351 1.75 39.01 -31.70
C ALA A 351 2.97 38.09 -31.54
N ILE A 352 3.33 37.30 -32.56
CA ILE A 352 4.52 36.44 -32.57
C ILE A 352 5.78 37.29 -32.50
N ARG A 353 5.84 38.44 -33.18
CA ARG A 353 6.97 39.39 -33.10
C ARG A 353 7.12 40.03 -31.72
N GLY A 354 6.05 40.13 -30.93
CA GLY A 354 6.09 40.61 -29.53
C GLY A 354 6.42 39.53 -28.47
N GLN A 355 6.13 38.25 -28.75
CA GLN A 355 6.37 37.16 -27.80
C GLN A 355 7.84 36.71 -27.81
N THR A 356 8.56 36.95 -26.71
CA THR A 356 9.85 36.30 -26.44
C THR A 356 9.64 35.07 -25.56
N PHE A 357 10.48 34.05 -25.72
CA PHE A 357 10.44 32.85 -24.87
C PHE A 357 10.47 33.22 -23.39
N LEU A 358 11.35 34.14 -22.98
CA LEU A 358 11.41 34.63 -21.61
C LEU A 358 10.11 35.33 -21.17
N ARG A 359 9.46 36.15 -21.99
CA ARG A 359 8.16 36.75 -21.62
C ARG A 359 7.03 35.72 -21.51
N ALA A 360 7.06 34.68 -22.34
CA ALA A 360 6.04 33.64 -22.32
C ALA A 360 6.23 32.61 -21.19
N PHE A 361 7.48 32.32 -20.82
CA PHE A 361 7.82 31.26 -19.86
C PHE A 361 8.25 31.79 -18.48
N LEU A 362 9.05 32.85 -18.38
CA LEU A 362 9.65 33.29 -17.11
C LEU A 362 8.61 33.61 -16.00
N PRO A 363 7.50 34.33 -16.28
CA PRO A 363 6.49 34.60 -15.25
C PRO A 363 5.82 33.32 -14.74
N LYS A 364 5.65 32.32 -15.61
CA LYS A 364 4.95 31.07 -15.30
C LYS A 364 5.82 30.10 -14.49
N TYR A 365 7.14 30.18 -14.65
CA TYR A 365 8.09 29.24 -14.05
C TYR A 365 8.97 29.85 -12.97
N ALA A 366 8.83 31.14 -12.64
CA ALA A 366 9.58 31.82 -11.57
C ALA A 366 9.48 31.07 -10.22
N TRP A 367 8.27 30.62 -9.88
CA TRP A 367 8.00 29.82 -8.68
C TRP A 367 8.73 28.46 -8.69
N MET A 368 8.81 27.83 -9.86
CA MET A 368 9.50 26.55 -10.01
C MET A 368 11.02 26.71 -9.93
N THR A 369 11.59 27.77 -10.52
CA THR A 369 13.01 28.09 -10.35
C THR A 369 13.37 28.45 -8.91
N ALA A 370 12.50 29.18 -8.21
CA ALA A 370 12.68 29.46 -6.79
C ALA A 370 12.65 28.16 -5.97
N SER A 371 11.76 27.22 -6.29
CA SER A 371 11.68 25.94 -5.58
C SER A 371 12.94 25.08 -5.75
N ILE A 372 13.55 25.08 -6.94
CA ILE A 372 14.84 24.43 -7.19
C ILE A 372 15.93 25.09 -6.34
N ALA A 373 16.00 26.42 -6.29
CA ALA A 373 16.98 27.13 -5.49
C ALA A 373 16.84 26.81 -4.00
N CYS A 374 15.61 26.79 -3.48
CA CYS A 374 15.33 26.42 -2.09
C CYS A 374 15.74 24.96 -1.78
N LEU A 375 15.47 24.02 -2.68
CA LEU A 375 15.94 22.63 -2.54
C LEU A 375 17.47 22.51 -2.58
N CYS A 376 18.15 23.29 -3.42
CA CYS A 376 19.62 23.35 -3.42
C CYS A 376 20.15 23.85 -2.06
N LEU A 377 19.52 24.87 -1.46
CA LEU A 377 19.88 25.34 -0.12
C LEU A 377 19.60 24.28 0.94
N ALA A 378 18.49 23.53 0.82
CA ALA A 378 18.19 22.41 1.72
C ALA A 378 19.24 21.28 1.64
N ILE A 379 19.85 21.03 0.47
CA ILE A 379 20.96 20.07 0.36
C ILE A 379 22.22 20.56 1.08
N VAL A 380 22.49 21.87 1.04
CA VAL A 380 23.64 22.48 1.74
C VAL A 380 23.45 22.39 3.26
N TRP A 381 22.26 22.73 3.76
CA TRP A 381 21.88 22.66 5.18
C TRP A 381 20.89 21.52 5.43
N ALA A 382 21.36 20.29 5.28
CA ALA A 382 20.49 19.12 5.33
C ALA A 382 19.86 18.88 6.72
N ASP A 383 20.51 19.39 7.76
CA ASP A 383 20.13 19.37 9.18
C ASP A 383 19.03 20.38 9.55
N ILE A 384 18.63 21.27 8.61
CA ILE A 384 17.49 22.17 8.73
C ILE A 384 16.30 21.57 7.97
N GLY A 385 15.62 20.60 8.57
CA GLY A 385 14.57 19.81 7.93
C GLY A 385 13.35 20.64 7.55
N SER A 386 13.04 21.70 8.31
CA SER A 386 12.01 22.66 7.96
C SER A 386 12.26 23.33 6.61
N LEU A 387 13.52 23.63 6.26
CA LEU A 387 13.89 24.19 4.96
C LEU A 387 13.54 23.21 3.84
N PHE A 388 13.84 21.92 4.00
CA PHE A 388 13.48 20.90 3.01
C PHE A 388 11.96 20.75 2.87
N VAL A 389 11.24 20.61 3.98
CA VAL A 389 9.78 20.41 3.99
C VAL A 389 9.08 21.61 3.35
N LEU A 390 9.47 22.84 3.70
CA LEU A 390 8.92 24.06 3.10
C LEU A 390 9.27 24.18 1.62
N SER A 391 10.50 23.84 1.23
CA SER A 391 10.92 23.84 -0.17
C SER A 391 10.11 22.85 -1.01
N LEU A 392 9.85 21.65 -0.48
CA LEU A 392 9.05 20.63 -1.13
C LEU A 392 7.58 21.03 -1.21
N ALA A 393 7.00 21.56 -0.12
CA ALA A 393 5.63 22.07 -0.11
C ALA A 393 5.46 23.21 -1.13
N PHE A 394 6.41 24.13 -1.18
CA PHE A 394 6.45 25.21 -2.16
C PHE A 394 6.58 24.68 -3.60
N ALA A 395 7.41 23.67 -3.84
CA ALA A 395 7.53 23.01 -5.15
C ALA A 395 6.21 22.38 -5.59
N LEU A 396 5.51 21.69 -4.69
CA LEU A 396 4.20 21.07 -4.96
C LEU A 396 3.13 22.12 -5.24
N LEU A 397 3.12 23.23 -4.49
CA LEU A 397 2.22 24.36 -4.75
C LEU A 397 2.51 25.00 -6.11
N ALA A 398 3.79 25.24 -6.43
CA ALA A 398 4.20 25.80 -7.72
C ALA A 398 3.77 24.89 -8.89
N LEU A 399 3.82 23.57 -8.71
CA LEU A 399 3.33 22.60 -9.70
C LEU A 399 1.81 22.61 -9.87
N LYS A 400 1.07 22.95 -8.82
CA LYS A 400 -0.40 23.08 -8.84
C LYS A 400 -0.84 24.39 -9.49
N THR A 401 -0.25 25.53 -9.13
CA THR A 401 -0.60 26.85 -9.69
C THR A 401 -0.41 26.91 -11.20
N VAL A 402 0.58 26.18 -11.70
CA VAL A 402 0.87 26.00 -13.13
C VAL A 402 -0.27 25.22 -13.83
N HIS A 403 -1.01 24.37 -13.13
CA HIS A 403 -2.13 23.59 -13.70
C HIS A 403 -3.43 24.41 -13.91
N ASP A 404 -3.63 25.49 -13.15
CA ASP A 404 -4.90 26.21 -13.07
C ASP A 404 -4.99 27.45 -13.99
N GLU A 405 -3.91 27.86 -14.66
CA GLU A 405 -4.00 28.93 -15.65
C GLU A 405 -4.65 28.45 -16.96
N PRO A 406 -5.73 29.09 -17.44
CA PRO A 406 -6.25 28.80 -18.77
C PRO A 406 -5.17 29.11 -19.79
N THR A 407 -4.83 28.12 -20.63
CA THR A 407 -4.15 28.36 -21.90
C THR A 407 -4.85 29.54 -22.58
N PRO A 408 -4.16 30.59 -23.03
CA PRO A 408 -4.81 31.73 -23.64
C PRO A 408 -5.58 31.24 -24.87
N SER A 409 -6.89 31.03 -24.68
CA SER A 409 -7.82 30.66 -25.71
C SER A 409 -8.03 31.91 -26.55
N LEU A 410 -7.27 32.04 -27.63
CA LEU A 410 -7.84 32.64 -28.83
C LEU A 410 -9.12 31.82 -29.10
N ARG A 411 -10.30 32.43 -28.87
CA ARG A 411 -11.60 31.82 -29.11
C ARG A 411 -11.60 31.24 -30.53
N ILE A 412 -11.47 29.92 -30.64
CA ILE A 412 -11.51 29.22 -31.91
C ILE A 412 -12.97 29.26 -32.37
N ALA A 413 -13.27 30.06 -33.40
CA ALA A 413 -14.61 30.17 -33.96
C ALA A 413 -15.04 28.91 -34.76
N HIS A 414 -14.16 27.91 -34.95
CA HIS A 414 -14.46 26.68 -35.67
C HIS A 414 -13.84 25.45 -34.99
N ARG A 415 -14.69 24.55 -34.48
CA ARG A 415 -14.25 23.22 -34.00
C ARG A 415 -14.07 22.26 -35.17
N PRO A 416 -13.12 21.32 -35.11
CA PRO A 416 -12.85 20.41 -36.21
C PRO A 416 -14.10 19.60 -36.59
N THR A 417 -14.38 19.53 -37.89
CA THR A 417 -15.56 18.88 -38.48
C THR A 417 -15.35 17.40 -38.77
N SER A 418 -14.11 16.89 -38.68
CA SER A 418 -13.74 15.50 -38.98
C SER A 418 -13.12 14.78 -37.79
N LEU A 419 -13.56 13.55 -37.54
CA LEU A 419 -12.95 12.64 -36.55
C LEU A 419 -11.57 12.16 -37.01
N ARG A 420 -10.65 11.98 -36.05
CA ARG A 420 -9.41 11.21 -36.27
C ARG A 420 -9.74 9.80 -36.78
N GLN A 421 -8.94 9.27 -37.69
CA GLN A 421 -9.21 8.02 -38.39
C GLN A 421 -9.40 6.82 -37.44
N GLY A 422 -8.58 6.73 -36.37
CA GLY A 422 -8.70 5.70 -35.33
C GLY A 422 -9.94 5.86 -34.45
N ASP A 423 -10.27 7.10 -34.08
CA ASP A 423 -11.45 7.41 -33.27
C ASP A 423 -12.76 7.17 -34.04
N ARG A 424 -12.76 7.43 -35.36
CA ARG A 424 -13.89 7.09 -36.25
C ARG A 424 -14.12 5.58 -36.30
N ALA A 425 -13.06 4.79 -36.43
CA ALA A 425 -13.18 3.33 -36.46
C ALA A 425 -13.67 2.76 -35.11
N ALA A 426 -13.17 3.31 -33.99
CA ALA A 426 -13.64 2.95 -32.65
C ALA A 426 -15.11 3.28 -32.44
N LEU A 427 -15.53 4.50 -32.81
CA LEU A 427 -16.92 4.94 -32.70
C LEU A 427 -17.87 4.10 -33.57
N LEU A 428 -17.46 3.77 -34.80
CA LEU A 428 -18.18 2.83 -35.68
C LEU A 428 -18.31 1.44 -35.05
N GLY A 429 -17.25 0.93 -34.44
CA GLY A 429 -17.26 -0.37 -33.74
C GLY A 429 -18.19 -0.39 -32.54
N ILE A 430 -18.23 0.69 -31.75
CA ILE A 430 -19.12 0.83 -30.59
C ILE A 430 -20.59 0.87 -31.05
N LEU A 431 -20.91 1.74 -32.01
CA LEU A 431 -22.28 1.91 -32.51
C LEU A 431 -22.80 0.67 -33.24
N SER A 432 -21.95 -0.01 -34.03
CA SER A 432 -22.34 -1.25 -34.72
C SER A 432 -22.61 -2.41 -33.76
N LYS A 433 -21.81 -2.56 -32.69
CA LYS A 433 -22.10 -3.56 -31.64
C LYS A 433 -23.41 -3.26 -30.92
N PHE A 434 -23.66 -1.99 -30.60
CA PHE A 434 -24.85 -1.55 -29.89
C PHE A 434 -26.14 -1.69 -30.71
N ALA A 435 -26.08 -1.34 -32.01
CA ALA A 435 -27.22 -1.47 -32.93
C ALA A 435 -27.51 -2.93 -33.34
N ASN A 436 -26.55 -3.84 -33.25
CA ASN A 436 -26.77 -5.27 -33.49
C ASN A 436 -27.44 -5.99 -32.31
N THR A 437 -27.36 -5.42 -31.09
CA THR A 437 -27.94 -6.01 -29.87
C THR A 437 -29.34 -5.51 -29.56
N ASN A 438 -29.69 -4.29 -29.99
CA ASN A 438 -30.98 -3.66 -29.76
C ASN A 438 -31.49 -3.07 -31.10
N SER A 439 -32.75 -3.32 -31.45
CA SER A 439 -33.42 -3.16 -32.77
C SER A 439 -33.01 -1.97 -33.68
N PRO A 440 -33.26 -2.05 -35.01
CA PRO A 440 -32.92 -1.01 -36.00
C PRO A 440 -33.57 0.38 -35.79
N GLU A 441 -34.43 0.56 -34.78
CA GLU A 441 -35.03 1.85 -34.39
C GLU A 441 -34.10 2.76 -33.57
N ILE A 442 -32.97 2.26 -33.08
CA ILE A 442 -32.05 3.01 -32.21
C ILE A 442 -31.39 4.20 -32.90
N ILE A 443 -31.08 4.09 -34.18
CA ILE A 443 -30.42 5.18 -34.93
C ILE A 443 -31.35 6.39 -35.01
N ASP A 444 -32.64 6.16 -35.25
CA ASP A 444 -33.66 7.22 -35.27
C ASP A 444 -33.87 7.82 -33.87
N MET A 445 -33.80 7.00 -32.82
CA MET A 445 -33.84 7.47 -31.43
C MET A 445 -32.64 8.38 -31.09
N ILE A 446 -31.42 7.99 -31.47
CA ILE A 446 -30.21 8.79 -31.21
C ILE A 446 -30.31 10.18 -31.85
N VAL A 447 -30.82 10.26 -33.09
CA VAL A 447 -30.97 11.54 -33.80
C VAL A 447 -32.13 12.36 -33.21
N ARG A 448 -33.23 11.72 -32.83
CA ARG A 448 -34.41 12.38 -32.24
C ARG A 448 -34.10 13.01 -30.89
N ASP A 449 -33.39 12.27 -30.04
CA ASP A 449 -33.13 12.65 -28.64
C ASP A 449 -31.87 13.53 -28.49
N ALA A 450 -31.11 13.72 -29.56
CA ALA A 450 -29.99 14.66 -29.59
C ALA A 450 -30.47 16.11 -29.47
N SER A 451 -29.80 16.90 -28.63
CA SER A 451 -30.07 18.33 -28.44
C SER A 451 -29.49 19.17 -29.60
N ILE A 452 -30.02 18.97 -30.80
CA ILE A 452 -29.65 19.68 -32.04
C ILE A 452 -30.89 20.34 -32.68
N PRO A 453 -30.74 21.41 -33.49
CA PRO A 453 -31.87 22.08 -34.14
C PRO A 453 -32.72 21.14 -35.02
N GLU A 454 -34.04 21.33 -35.01
CA GLU A 454 -34.99 20.47 -35.76
C GLU A 454 -34.75 20.45 -37.28
N GLU A 455 -34.25 21.54 -37.85
CA GLU A 455 -33.85 21.60 -39.27
C GLU A 455 -32.72 20.61 -39.59
N ILE A 456 -31.76 20.45 -38.67
CA ILE A 456 -30.64 19.51 -38.79
C ILE A 456 -31.13 18.07 -38.56
N LYS A 457 -32.04 17.85 -37.60
CA LYS A 457 -32.64 16.53 -37.35
C LYS A 457 -33.40 16.01 -38.56
N SER A 458 -34.29 16.83 -39.14
CA SER A 458 -35.08 16.45 -40.31
C SER A 458 -34.19 16.10 -41.50
N ASN A 459 -33.14 16.90 -41.73
CA ASN A 459 -32.18 16.65 -42.82
C ASN A 459 -31.44 15.31 -42.64
N ILE A 460 -30.93 15.04 -41.43
CA ILE A 460 -30.24 13.79 -41.13
C ILE A 460 -31.21 12.59 -41.28
N GLN A 461 -32.43 12.69 -40.74
CA GLN A 461 -33.43 11.63 -40.80
C GLN A 461 -33.88 11.32 -42.23
N ASP A 462 -34.14 12.33 -43.05
CA ASP A 462 -34.58 12.13 -44.43
C ASP A 462 -33.50 11.47 -45.29
N ARG A 463 -32.23 11.82 -45.09
CA ARG A 463 -31.10 11.20 -45.80
C ARG A 463 -30.80 9.78 -45.30
N LEU A 464 -31.05 9.50 -44.03
CA LEU A 464 -30.90 8.15 -43.44
C LEU A 464 -31.98 7.16 -43.91
N LYS A 465 -33.16 7.61 -44.38
CA LYS A 465 -34.19 6.73 -44.96
C LYS A 465 -33.71 6.01 -46.22
N THR A 466 -32.82 6.64 -47.00
CA THR A 466 -32.26 6.10 -48.25
C THR A 466 -30.85 5.53 -48.10
N ALA A 467 -30.29 5.52 -46.89
CA ALA A 467 -28.91 5.14 -46.61
C ALA A 467 -28.69 3.61 -46.62
N GLN A 468 -27.64 3.15 -47.30
CA GLN A 468 -27.28 1.73 -47.37
C GLN A 468 -26.55 1.27 -46.09
N HIS A 469 -25.79 2.16 -45.43
CA HIS A 469 -25.08 1.91 -44.19
C HIS A 469 -25.39 2.98 -43.14
N LYS A 470 -26.59 2.91 -42.56
CA LYS A 470 -27.15 3.93 -41.63
C LYS A 470 -26.18 4.48 -40.58
N ILE A 471 -25.29 3.67 -39.99
CA ILE A 471 -24.34 4.11 -38.94
C ILE A 471 -23.16 4.90 -39.52
N SER A 472 -22.56 4.43 -40.62
CA SER A 472 -21.47 5.17 -41.27
C SER A 472 -22.00 6.46 -41.87
N ASP A 473 -23.15 6.39 -42.53
CA ASP A 473 -23.80 7.53 -43.14
C ASP A 473 -24.22 8.58 -42.09
N LEU A 474 -24.67 8.15 -40.89
CA LEU A 474 -24.94 9.07 -39.78
C LEU A 474 -23.69 9.85 -39.33
N LEU A 475 -22.55 9.18 -39.17
CA LEU A 475 -21.30 9.84 -38.75
C LEU A 475 -20.80 10.82 -39.81
N ASP A 476 -20.91 10.46 -41.08
CA ASP A 476 -20.48 11.30 -42.18
C ASP A 476 -21.41 12.53 -42.34
N LEU A 477 -22.73 12.34 -42.18
CA LEU A 477 -23.71 13.43 -42.15
C LEU A 477 -23.51 14.38 -40.95
N ALA A 478 -23.27 13.84 -39.76
CA ALA A 478 -23.02 14.64 -38.56
C ALA A 478 -21.70 15.43 -38.65
N SER A 479 -20.68 14.87 -39.31
CA SER A 479 -19.40 15.53 -39.56
C SER A 479 -19.54 16.70 -40.56
N GLN A 480 -20.44 16.59 -41.54
CA GLN A 480 -20.69 17.65 -42.54
C GLN A 480 -21.40 18.89 -41.96
N GLN A 481 -22.17 18.74 -40.88
CA GLN A 481 -22.97 19.83 -40.28
C GLN A 481 -22.15 20.73 -39.34
N GLY A 482 -21.03 20.25 -38.80
CA GLY A 482 -20.12 21.05 -37.96
C GLY A 482 -20.69 21.48 -36.60
N THR A 483 -20.30 22.68 -36.15
CA THR A 483 -20.73 23.25 -34.86
C THR A 483 -22.08 23.93 -34.96
N VAL A 484 -22.99 23.61 -34.04
CA VAL A 484 -24.28 24.29 -33.96
C VAL A 484 -24.05 25.75 -33.52
N PRO A 485 -24.57 26.76 -34.25
CA PRO A 485 -24.36 28.16 -33.91
C PRO A 485 -24.87 28.52 -32.50
N GLY A 486 -24.00 29.07 -31.64
CA GLY A 486 -24.35 29.48 -30.27
C GLY A 486 -24.30 28.36 -29.22
N GLU A 487 -23.98 27.13 -29.61
CA GLU A 487 -24.04 25.95 -28.73
C GLU A 487 -22.66 25.44 -28.26
N ARG A 488 -22.69 24.63 -27.19
CA ARG A 488 -21.48 24.14 -26.48
C ARG A 488 -20.89 22.85 -27.05
N ALA A 489 -21.44 22.28 -28.12
CA ALA A 489 -20.97 21.06 -28.77
C ALA A 489 -21.20 21.05 -30.29
N SER A 490 -20.43 20.22 -31.01
CA SER A 490 -20.73 19.88 -32.41
C SER A 490 -21.94 18.95 -32.50
N VAL A 491 -22.55 18.84 -33.69
CA VAL A 491 -23.66 17.89 -33.93
C VAL A 491 -23.23 16.47 -33.53
N LEU A 492 -21.99 16.09 -33.85
CA LEU A 492 -21.40 14.83 -33.43
C LEU A 492 -21.21 14.70 -31.91
N GLY A 493 -20.81 15.79 -31.24
CA GLY A 493 -20.72 15.84 -29.78
C GLY A 493 -22.07 15.60 -29.10
N PHE A 494 -23.15 16.20 -29.61
CA PHE A 494 -24.49 15.98 -29.09
C PHE A 494 -25.00 14.55 -29.31
N LEU A 495 -24.66 13.93 -30.45
CA LEU A 495 -24.97 12.51 -30.68
C LEU A 495 -24.23 11.61 -29.68
N ILE A 496 -22.96 11.90 -29.38
CA ILE A 496 -22.18 11.13 -28.39
C ILE A 496 -22.81 11.24 -26.98
N VAL A 497 -23.32 12.39 -26.59
CA VAL A 497 -24.00 12.56 -25.29
C VAL A 497 -25.19 11.61 -25.16
N VAL A 498 -26.02 11.49 -26.20
CA VAL A 498 -27.15 10.56 -26.22
C VAL A 498 -26.67 9.12 -26.13
N VAL A 499 -25.64 8.76 -26.89
CA VAL A 499 -25.07 7.40 -26.88
C VAL A 499 -24.53 7.04 -25.49
N VAL A 500 -23.81 7.95 -24.83
CA VAL A 500 -23.30 7.73 -23.45
C VAL A 500 -24.43 7.41 -22.48
N GLY A 501 -25.59 8.06 -22.60
CA GLY A 501 -26.77 7.77 -21.76
C GLY A 501 -27.37 6.38 -21.97
N LEU A 502 -27.01 5.69 -23.06
CA LEU A 502 -27.55 4.39 -23.45
C LEU A 502 -26.58 3.22 -23.20
N VAL A 503 -25.28 3.49 -22.95
CA VAL A 503 -24.25 2.47 -22.74
C VAL A 503 -23.69 2.46 -21.31
N GLY A 504 -23.22 1.30 -20.84
CA GLY A 504 -22.59 1.15 -19.52
C GLY A 504 -21.25 1.89 -19.36
N ALA A 505 -20.79 2.02 -18.11
CA ALA A 505 -19.65 2.83 -17.70
C ALA A 505 -18.34 2.57 -18.50
N ASP A 506 -18.08 1.31 -18.87
CA ASP A 506 -16.85 0.94 -19.58
C ASP A 506 -16.79 1.51 -21.02
N ILE A 507 -17.94 1.57 -21.70
CA ILE A 507 -18.07 2.12 -23.05
C ILE A 507 -18.16 3.66 -22.99
N GLY A 508 -18.81 4.20 -21.95
CA GLY A 508 -18.90 5.64 -21.73
C GLY A 508 -17.53 6.30 -21.54
N CYS A 509 -16.54 5.61 -20.95
CA CYS A 509 -15.16 6.10 -20.83
C CYS A 509 -14.48 6.22 -22.21
N SER A 510 -14.73 5.26 -23.11
CA SER A 510 -14.20 5.29 -24.48
C SER A 510 -14.82 6.43 -25.29
N LEU A 511 -16.13 6.67 -25.13
CA LEU A 511 -16.84 7.77 -25.77
C LEU A 511 -16.41 9.14 -25.25
N TYR A 512 -16.15 9.26 -23.93
CA TYR A 512 -15.53 10.44 -23.33
C TYR A 512 -14.18 10.75 -23.96
N GLN A 513 -13.32 9.73 -24.11
CA GLN A 513 -11.99 9.89 -24.68
C GLN A 513 -12.06 10.33 -26.15
N ILE A 514 -12.97 9.75 -26.95
CA ILE A 514 -13.22 10.15 -28.34
C ILE A 514 -13.67 11.62 -28.41
N ALA A 515 -14.62 12.03 -27.55
CA ALA A 515 -15.10 13.41 -27.48
C ALA A 515 -14.01 14.41 -27.08
N ALA A 516 -13.16 14.04 -26.11
CA ALA A 516 -12.06 14.86 -25.61
C ALA A 516 -10.95 15.02 -26.67
N ASN A 517 -10.53 13.91 -27.28
CA ASN A 517 -9.46 13.88 -28.28
C ASN A 517 -9.78 14.71 -29.52
N ASN A 518 -11.05 14.77 -29.90
CA ASN A 518 -11.52 15.49 -31.08
C ASN A 518 -12.12 16.86 -30.76
N GLN A 519 -12.04 17.33 -29.50
CA GLN A 519 -12.57 18.63 -29.06
C GLN A 519 -14.04 18.88 -29.46
N LEU A 520 -14.88 17.85 -29.40
CA LEU A 520 -16.24 17.90 -29.93
C LEU A 520 -17.18 18.76 -29.08
N MET A 521 -16.85 18.96 -27.80
CA MET A 521 -17.68 19.69 -26.84
C MET A 521 -16.82 20.50 -25.85
N ASP A 522 -17.40 21.49 -25.18
CA ASP A 522 -16.71 22.27 -24.16
C ASP A 522 -16.50 21.48 -22.86
N LYS A 523 -15.50 21.92 -22.09
CA LYS A 523 -15.11 21.32 -20.80
C LYS A 523 -16.27 21.02 -19.85
N PRO A 524 -17.29 21.87 -19.65
CA PRO A 524 -18.42 21.57 -18.75
C PRO A 524 -19.29 20.39 -19.21
N LEU A 525 -19.46 20.21 -20.53
CA LEU A 525 -20.22 19.10 -21.10
C LEU A 525 -19.42 17.79 -21.03
N LEU A 526 -18.11 17.88 -21.28
CA LEU A 526 -17.15 16.79 -21.07
C LEU A 526 -17.10 16.32 -19.61
N ASP A 527 -17.07 17.26 -18.66
CA ASP A 527 -17.09 16.97 -17.24
C ASP A 527 -18.43 16.33 -16.82
N GLY A 528 -19.54 16.75 -17.43
CA GLY A 528 -20.86 16.11 -17.24
C GLY A 528 -20.89 14.66 -17.72
N ILE A 529 -20.31 14.37 -18.89
CA ILE A 529 -20.12 12.98 -19.36
C ILE A 529 -19.27 12.21 -18.36
N ARG A 530 -18.10 12.73 -17.98
CA ARG A 530 -17.19 12.09 -17.03
C ARG A 530 -17.88 11.76 -15.69
N LEU A 531 -18.68 12.69 -15.17
CA LEU A 531 -19.46 12.49 -13.94
C LEU A 531 -20.54 11.42 -14.13
N THR A 532 -21.22 11.38 -15.28
CA THR A 532 -22.26 10.37 -15.57
C THR A 532 -21.64 8.97 -15.69
N THR A 533 -20.48 8.86 -16.35
CA THR A 533 -19.75 7.60 -16.48
C THR A 533 -19.15 7.11 -15.16
N CYS A 534 -18.70 8.04 -14.29
CA CYS A 534 -18.19 7.71 -12.96
C CYS A 534 -19.30 7.47 -11.92
N ASN A 535 -20.47 8.12 -12.04
CA ASN A 535 -21.57 8.02 -11.07
C ASN A 535 -22.39 6.73 -11.16
N ILE A 536 -22.22 5.92 -12.21
CA ILE A 536 -22.77 4.54 -12.24
C ILE A 536 -22.03 3.64 -11.22
N ILE A 537 -20.85 4.04 -10.73
CA ILE A 537 -20.13 3.34 -9.67
C ILE A 537 -20.52 3.83 -8.26
N PHE A 538 -21.18 4.99 -8.13
CA PHE A 538 -21.42 5.64 -6.82
C PHE A 538 -22.89 5.83 -6.40
N ASN A 539 -23.88 5.72 -7.31
CA ASN A 539 -25.30 5.86 -6.94
C ASN A 539 -25.96 4.54 -6.51
N TYR A 540 -25.43 3.92 -5.44
CA TYR A 540 -26.19 2.98 -4.61
C TYR A 540 -26.44 3.49 -3.18
N SER A 541 -26.05 4.73 -2.86
CA SER A 541 -26.22 5.27 -1.50
C SER A 541 -27.27 6.37 -1.32
N GLU A 542 -28.06 6.73 -2.35
CA GLU A 542 -29.17 7.67 -2.16
C GLU A 542 -30.37 7.34 -3.07
N SER A 543 -31.10 6.27 -2.75
CA SER A 543 -32.55 6.27 -2.98
C SER A 543 -33.24 6.47 -1.63
N LYS A 544 -33.48 7.74 -1.28
CA LYS A 544 -34.49 8.11 -0.30
C LYS A 544 -35.84 7.75 -0.89
N ASP A 545 -36.32 6.54 -0.65
CA ASP A 545 -37.73 6.13 -0.66
C ASP A 545 -37.83 4.64 -0.32
N HIS A 546 -37.73 4.34 0.98
CA HIS A 546 -38.39 3.22 1.70
C HIS A 546 -37.74 3.06 3.09
N PRO A 547 -38.31 3.64 4.15
CA PRO A 547 -37.89 3.34 5.51
C PRO A 547 -38.47 1.98 5.93
N ASP A 548 -37.70 1.24 6.75
CA ASP A 548 -38.15 0.14 7.64
C ASP A 548 -37.83 -1.33 7.29
N SER A 549 -36.90 -1.69 6.39
CA SER A 549 -36.51 -3.12 6.30
C SER A 549 -35.07 -3.50 5.95
N VAL A 550 -34.10 -2.58 5.95
CA VAL A 550 -32.71 -2.92 5.54
C VAL A 550 -31.68 -2.70 6.66
N GLU A 551 -32.05 -2.06 7.76
CA GLU A 551 -31.09 -1.54 8.75
C GLU A 551 -30.60 -2.54 9.81
N THR A 552 -30.49 -3.84 9.52
CA THR A 552 -30.06 -4.81 10.55
C THR A 552 -29.04 -5.87 10.13
N ILE A 553 -28.56 -5.99 8.88
CA ILE A 553 -27.73 -7.17 8.50
C ILE A 553 -26.34 -6.91 7.89
N MET A 554 -25.88 -5.69 7.59
CA MET A 554 -24.51 -5.53 7.08
C MET A 554 -23.60 -4.71 7.99
N ARG A 555 -22.95 -5.40 8.94
CA ARG A 555 -21.82 -4.88 9.74
C ARG A 555 -20.47 -5.55 9.43
N ALA A 556 -20.30 -6.16 8.26
CA ALA A 556 -18.98 -6.59 7.79
C ALA A 556 -18.83 -6.27 6.30
N GLU A 557 -17.92 -5.34 5.96
CA GLU A 557 -17.45 -5.18 4.58
C GLU A 557 -16.74 -6.48 4.16
N ILE A 558 -17.32 -7.21 3.20
CA ILE A 558 -16.69 -8.41 2.63
C ILE A 558 -15.43 -7.97 1.88
N LYS A 559 -14.30 -8.63 2.12
CA LYS A 559 -13.06 -8.28 1.42
C LYS A 559 -13.20 -8.50 -0.08
N HIS A 560 -12.78 -7.52 -0.87
CA HIS A 560 -12.82 -7.58 -2.33
C HIS A 560 -12.03 -8.78 -2.90
N SER A 561 -10.91 -9.15 -2.26
CA SER A 561 -10.13 -10.34 -2.63
C SER A 561 -10.92 -11.65 -2.54
N ASP A 562 -11.76 -11.78 -1.51
CA ASP A 562 -12.54 -12.99 -1.25
C ASP A 562 -13.67 -13.12 -2.27
N LEU A 563 -14.24 -11.99 -2.71
CA LEU A 563 -15.26 -11.93 -3.77
C LEU A 563 -14.70 -12.34 -5.13
N LEU A 564 -13.49 -11.88 -5.46
CA LEU A 564 -12.81 -12.24 -6.71
C LEU A 564 -12.49 -13.74 -6.75
N TYR A 565 -11.97 -14.29 -5.66
CA TYR A 565 -11.64 -15.71 -5.58
C TYR A 565 -12.88 -16.61 -5.63
N LEU A 566 -13.97 -16.20 -4.96
CA LEU A 566 -15.26 -16.89 -5.08
C LEU A 566 -15.79 -16.87 -6.52
N ALA A 567 -15.67 -15.75 -7.23
CA ALA A 567 -16.08 -15.63 -8.62
C ALA A 567 -15.23 -16.51 -9.56
N GLU A 568 -13.94 -16.66 -9.28
CA GLU A 568 -13.03 -17.56 -10.01
C GLU A 568 -13.44 -19.03 -9.84
N ILE A 569 -13.68 -19.47 -8.60
CA ILE A 569 -14.16 -20.84 -8.32
C ILE A 569 -15.47 -21.13 -9.06
N LEU A 570 -16.42 -20.17 -9.06
CA LEU A 570 -17.69 -20.33 -9.77
C LEU A 570 -17.51 -20.30 -11.30
N ALA A 571 -16.56 -19.52 -11.83
CA ALA A 571 -16.24 -19.52 -13.26
C ALA A 571 -15.70 -20.88 -13.71
N ASP A 572 -14.75 -21.44 -12.97
CA ASP A 572 -14.20 -22.77 -13.27
C ASP A 572 -15.27 -23.85 -13.17
N THR A 573 -16.14 -23.77 -12.16
CA THR A 573 -17.23 -24.73 -11.98
C THR A 573 -18.27 -24.62 -13.10
N ALA A 574 -18.61 -23.41 -13.53
CA ALA A 574 -19.52 -23.17 -14.65
C ALA A 574 -18.94 -23.71 -15.97
N LEU A 575 -17.65 -23.52 -16.22
CA LEU A 575 -16.96 -24.07 -17.40
C LEU A 575 -16.96 -25.60 -17.39
N ASN A 576 -16.67 -26.21 -16.24
CA ASN A 576 -16.60 -27.65 -16.08
C ASN A 576 -17.97 -28.35 -16.07
N SER A 577 -19.07 -27.61 -15.91
CA SER A 577 -20.44 -28.14 -15.98
C SER A 577 -20.87 -28.60 -17.39
N GLY A 578 -20.13 -28.22 -18.44
CA GLY A 578 -20.46 -28.49 -19.84
C GLY A 578 -21.62 -27.65 -20.40
N ARG A 579 -22.29 -26.84 -19.56
CA ARG A 579 -23.37 -25.91 -19.96
C ARG A 579 -23.22 -24.53 -19.28
N PRO A 580 -22.12 -23.81 -19.53
CA PRO A 580 -21.79 -22.57 -18.81
C PRO A 580 -22.86 -21.47 -18.92
N LYS A 581 -23.61 -21.41 -20.02
CA LYS A 581 -24.71 -20.45 -20.21
C LYS A 581 -25.96 -20.74 -19.36
N GLN A 582 -26.18 -22.00 -18.98
CA GLN A 582 -27.35 -22.42 -18.21
C GLN A 582 -27.03 -22.67 -16.74
N TYR A 583 -25.74 -22.75 -16.40
CA TYR A 583 -25.25 -23.08 -15.07
C TYR A 583 -25.82 -22.19 -13.96
N PHE A 584 -25.81 -20.87 -14.15
CA PHE A 584 -26.31 -19.92 -13.14
C PHE A 584 -27.85 -19.95 -13.02
N ASP A 585 -28.56 -20.21 -14.13
CA ASP A 585 -30.01 -20.38 -14.11
C ASP A 585 -30.42 -21.66 -13.37
N ASP A 586 -29.72 -22.77 -13.62
CA ASP A 586 -29.89 -24.04 -12.91
C ASP A 586 -29.60 -23.87 -11.41
N LEU A 587 -28.59 -23.05 -11.07
CA LEU A 587 -28.23 -22.77 -9.70
C LEU A 587 -29.30 -21.98 -8.95
N LEU A 588 -29.92 -20.98 -9.60
CA LEU A 588 -31.05 -20.23 -9.04
C LEU A 588 -32.27 -21.13 -8.76
N ILE A 589 -32.45 -22.16 -9.59
CA ILE A 589 -33.51 -23.17 -9.40
C ILE A 589 -33.16 -24.09 -8.22
N ARG A 590 -31.94 -24.62 -8.16
CA ARG A 590 -31.45 -25.48 -7.05
C ARG A 590 -31.51 -24.77 -5.70
N ALA A 591 -31.19 -23.48 -5.67
CA ALA A 591 -31.23 -22.63 -4.47
C ALA A 591 -32.65 -22.16 -4.09
N ASN A 592 -33.68 -22.62 -4.80
CA ASN A 592 -35.09 -22.31 -4.53
C ASN A 592 -35.41 -20.81 -4.48
N ILE A 593 -34.76 -19.99 -5.31
CA ILE A 593 -34.95 -18.52 -5.35
C ILE A 593 -36.33 -18.17 -5.97
N PRO A 594 -37.06 -17.13 -5.50
CA PRO A 594 -38.41 -16.81 -6.01
C PRO A 594 -38.45 -16.45 -7.51
N PRO A 595 -39.55 -16.77 -8.23
CA PRO A 595 -39.67 -16.50 -9.67
C PRO A 595 -39.45 -15.04 -10.08
N ARG A 596 -39.88 -14.08 -9.25
CA ARG A 596 -39.66 -12.63 -9.48
C ARG A 596 -38.19 -12.24 -9.62
N PHE A 597 -37.28 -12.95 -8.94
CA PHE A 597 -35.84 -12.71 -9.04
C PHE A 597 -35.20 -13.46 -10.22
N ARG A 598 -35.82 -14.55 -10.69
CA ARG A 598 -35.39 -15.31 -11.88
C ARG A 598 -35.72 -14.57 -13.19
N HIS A 599 -36.80 -13.79 -13.24
CA HIS A 599 -37.11 -12.98 -14.42
C HIS A 599 -36.12 -11.82 -14.63
N ILE A 600 -35.47 -11.35 -13.57
CA ILE A 600 -34.49 -10.24 -13.58
C ILE A 600 -33.08 -10.74 -14.00
N SER A 601 -32.85 -12.05 -13.98
CA SER A 601 -31.54 -12.68 -14.28
C SER A 601 -31.39 -13.17 -15.73
N VAL A 602 -32.46 -13.25 -16.52
CA VAL A 602 -32.42 -13.80 -17.89
C VAL A 602 -31.49 -12.96 -18.79
N GLY A 603 -30.41 -13.57 -19.28
CA GLY A 603 -29.38 -12.93 -20.13
C GLY A 603 -28.38 -12.04 -19.38
N ARG A 604 -28.50 -11.91 -18.05
CA ARG A 604 -27.66 -11.01 -17.22
C ARG A 604 -26.30 -11.63 -16.87
N PHE A 605 -26.21 -12.95 -16.88
CA PHE A 605 -25.01 -13.70 -16.51
C PHE A 605 -24.36 -14.37 -17.73
N ASP A 606 -24.45 -13.72 -18.90
CA ASP A 606 -23.78 -14.14 -20.12
C ASP A 606 -22.44 -13.41 -20.32
N GLY A 607 -21.40 -14.13 -20.76
CA GLY A 607 -20.11 -13.56 -21.13
C GLY A 607 -18.99 -13.74 -20.09
N PRO A 608 -17.80 -13.14 -20.31
CA PRO A 608 -16.58 -13.43 -19.53
C PRO A 608 -16.65 -13.04 -18.05
N MET A 609 -17.55 -12.13 -17.68
CA MET A 609 -17.72 -11.63 -16.31
C MET A 609 -18.96 -12.19 -15.59
N ALA A 610 -19.59 -13.24 -16.14
CA ALA A 610 -20.80 -13.85 -15.61
C ALA A 610 -20.72 -14.16 -14.11
N SER A 611 -19.65 -14.80 -13.66
CA SER A 611 -19.46 -15.21 -12.26
C SER A 611 -19.31 -14.02 -11.30
N SER A 612 -18.57 -12.98 -11.71
CA SER A 612 -18.39 -11.78 -10.88
C SER A 612 -19.70 -10.98 -10.74
N ASN A 613 -20.45 -10.87 -11.83
CA ASN A 613 -21.77 -10.25 -11.84
C ASN A 613 -22.78 -11.06 -11.00
N PHE A 614 -22.68 -12.39 -11.02
CA PHE A 614 -23.53 -13.29 -10.24
C PHE A 614 -23.30 -13.15 -8.73
N VAL A 615 -22.03 -13.15 -8.29
CA VAL A 615 -21.67 -12.96 -6.87
C VAL A 615 -22.11 -11.59 -6.36
N SER A 616 -21.83 -10.54 -7.14
CA SER A 616 -22.21 -9.16 -6.80
C SER A 616 -23.74 -9.01 -6.70
N TRP A 617 -24.47 -9.64 -7.62
CA TRP A 617 -25.92 -9.69 -7.58
C TRP A 617 -26.43 -10.42 -6.33
N ALA A 618 -25.91 -11.62 -6.02
CA ALA A 618 -26.35 -12.41 -4.86
C ALA A 618 -26.19 -11.65 -3.52
N ILE A 619 -25.12 -10.87 -3.38
CA ILE A 619 -24.87 -10.02 -2.21
C ILE A 619 -25.88 -8.87 -2.15
N SER A 620 -26.16 -8.21 -3.27
CA SER A 620 -27.13 -7.11 -3.35
C SER A 620 -28.56 -7.51 -2.94
N GLN A 621 -28.89 -8.81 -3.00
CA GLN A 621 -30.20 -9.31 -2.61
C GLN A 621 -30.35 -9.49 -1.09
N GLY A 622 -29.27 -9.43 -0.32
CA GLY A 622 -29.31 -9.62 1.13
C GLY A 622 -29.79 -11.02 1.51
N LYS A 623 -30.95 -11.14 2.18
CA LYS A 623 -31.51 -12.41 2.65
C LYS A 623 -32.40 -13.09 1.62
N ASN A 624 -32.39 -14.42 1.59
CA ASN A 624 -33.25 -15.18 0.69
C ASN A 624 -34.73 -14.97 1.09
N PRO A 625 -35.60 -14.45 0.21
CA PRO A 625 -37.00 -14.18 0.56
C PRO A 625 -37.82 -15.44 0.87
N ARG A 626 -37.36 -16.63 0.45
CA ARG A 626 -37.96 -17.93 0.80
C ARG A 626 -37.32 -18.57 2.04
N ASN A 627 -36.14 -18.11 2.45
CA ASN A 627 -35.46 -18.51 3.68
C ASN A 627 -34.85 -17.28 4.36
N THR A 628 -35.68 -16.55 5.10
CA THR A 628 -35.31 -15.26 5.74
C THR A 628 -34.29 -15.41 6.87
N LYS A 629 -33.92 -16.64 7.23
CA LYS A 629 -32.88 -16.91 8.23
C LYS A 629 -31.48 -16.96 7.62
N GLN A 630 -31.36 -17.01 6.29
CA GLN A 630 -30.08 -17.23 5.59
C GLN A 630 -29.83 -16.18 4.50
N ALA A 631 -28.56 -15.87 4.25
CA ALA A 631 -28.18 -14.98 3.16
C ALA A 631 -28.49 -15.62 1.80
N THR A 632 -28.86 -14.79 0.82
CA THR A 632 -29.12 -15.25 -0.56
C THR A 632 -27.87 -15.92 -1.14
N LEU A 633 -26.69 -15.39 -0.85
CA LEU A 633 -25.42 -15.99 -1.24
C LEU A 633 -25.21 -17.39 -0.64
N ALA A 634 -25.52 -17.59 0.64
CA ALA A 634 -25.41 -18.91 1.28
C ALA A 634 -26.39 -19.93 0.67
N SER A 635 -27.65 -19.53 0.43
CA SER A 635 -28.63 -20.40 -0.23
C SER A 635 -28.19 -20.82 -1.64
N LEU A 636 -27.38 -20.00 -2.32
CA LEU A 636 -26.83 -20.32 -3.64
C LEU A 636 -25.59 -21.21 -3.57
N LEU A 637 -24.74 -21.04 -2.56
CA LEU A 637 -23.46 -21.77 -2.48
C LEU A 637 -23.58 -23.13 -1.82
N LEU A 638 -24.46 -23.31 -0.82
CA LEU A 638 -24.64 -24.58 -0.12
C LEU A 638 -24.96 -25.77 -1.06
N PRO A 639 -25.85 -25.63 -2.06
CA PRO A 639 -26.12 -26.72 -3.00
C PRO A 639 -24.92 -27.11 -3.86
N VAL A 640 -23.96 -26.20 -4.06
CA VAL A 640 -22.80 -26.38 -4.96
C VAL A 640 -21.62 -27.02 -4.24
N LEU A 641 -21.59 -27.02 -2.90
CA LEU A 641 -20.48 -27.61 -2.14
C LEU A 641 -20.21 -29.09 -2.48
N GLY A 642 -21.24 -29.83 -2.92
CA GLY A 642 -21.08 -31.22 -3.38
C GLY A 642 -20.45 -31.38 -4.76
N ASP A 643 -20.46 -30.33 -5.58
CA ASP A 643 -19.97 -30.33 -6.96
C ASP A 643 -18.52 -29.79 -7.06
N LEU A 644 -17.97 -29.30 -5.95
CA LEU A 644 -16.64 -28.68 -5.88
C LEU A 644 -15.56 -29.66 -5.40
N SER A 645 -14.30 -29.33 -5.68
CA SER A 645 -13.16 -29.99 -5.02
C SER A 645 -13.24 -29.81 -3.51
N PHE A 646 -12.69 -30.76 -2.75
CA PHE A 646 -12.70 -30.70 -1.29
C PHE A 646 -12.11 -29.40 -0.75
N ASP A 647 -11.04 -28.90 -1.37
CA ASP A 647 -10.38 -27.64 -1.00
C ASP A 647 -11.28 -26.43 -1.23
N ASN A 648 -11.93 -26.33 -2.41
CA ASN A 648 -12.84 -25.23 -2.74
C ASN A 648 -14.12 -25.29 -1.88
N ALA A 649 -14.64 -26.48 -1.61
CA ALA A 649 -15.79 -26.68 -0.74
C ALA A 649 -15.48 -26.28 0.71
N THR A 650 -14.29 -26.66 1.21
CA THR A 650 -13.81 -26.29 2.55
C THR A 650 -13.62 -24.78 2.66
N TRP A 651 -13.05 -24.15 1.63
CA TRP A 651 -12.84 -22.69 1.62
C TRP A 651 -14.16 -21.92 1.59
N ILE A 652 -15.12 -22.30 0.75
CA ILE A 652 -16.44 -21.67 0.70
C ILE A 652 -17.18 -21.88 2.02
N ALA A 653 -17.14 -23.08 2.59
CA ALA A 653 -17.76 -23.35 3.89
C ALA A 653 -17.15 -22.47 5.00
N ALA A 654 -15.82 -22.29 5.01
CA ALA A 654 -15.15 -21.39 5.95
C ALA A 654 -15.54 -19.92 5.73
N LEU A 655 -15.67 -19.48 4.47
CA LEU A 655 -16.12 -18.12 4.13
C LEU A 655 -17.55 -17.85 4.62
N LEU A 656 -18.47 -18.80 4.38
CA LEU A 656 -19.87 -18.67 4.80
C LEU A 656 -20.01 -18.53 6.32
N ILE A 657 -19.16 -19.22 7.08
CA ILE A 657 -19.09 -19.15 8.54
C ILE A 657 -18.43 -17.84 8.99
N ALA A 658 -17.33 -17.43 8.35
CA ALA A 658 -16.58 -16.24 8.74
C ALA A 658 -17.39 -14.93 8.61
N TYR A 659 -18.31 -14.87 7.64
CA TYR A 659 -19.16 -13.70 7.38
C TYR A 659 -20.61 -13.86 7.89
N ASP A 660 -20.89 -14.89 8.69
CA ASP A 660 -22.21 -15.13 9.31
C ASP A 660 -23.37 -15.23 8.29
N PHE A 661 -23.12 -15.92 7.18
CA PHE A 661 -24.10 -16.06 6.09
C PHE A 661 -25.02 -17.27 6.24
N VAL A 662 -24.70 -18.20 7.13
CA VAL A 662 -25.42 -19.46 7.37
C VAL A 662 -26.08 -19.47 8.75
N VAL A 663 -27.12 -20.28 8.92
CA VAL A 663 -27.78 -20.47 10.23
C VAL A 663 -27.01 -21.45 11.09
N ALA A 664 -27.18 -21.40 12.42
CA ALA A 664 -26.45 -22.24 13.37
C ALA A 664 -26.51 -23.76 13.09
N GLU A 665 -27.64 -24.26 12.56
CA GLU A 665 -27.79 -25.67 12.17
C GLU A 665 -26.88 -26.03 10.97
N ASP A 666 -26.85 -25.19 9.94
CA ASP A 666 -25.99 -25.37 8.76
C ASP A 666 -24.51 -25.16 9.12
N GLU A 667 -24.20 -24.22 10.01
CA GLU A 667 -22.84 -23.98 10.51
C GLU A 667 -22.28 -25.21 11.21
N ALA A 668 -23.05 -25.83 12.12
CA ALA A 668 -22.62 -27.03 12.84
C ALA A 668 -22.31 -28.19 11.88
N GLU A 669 -23.15 -28.37 10.86
CA GLU A 669 -22.95 -29.41 9.85
C GLU A 669 -21.74 -29.11 8.96
N LEU A 670 -21.54 -27.85 8.53
CA LEU A 670 -20.37 -27.45 7.74
C LEU A 670 -19.07 -27.66 8.52
N ARG A 671 -19.04 -27.28 9.81
CA ARG A 671 -17.87 -27.48 10.69
C ARG A 671 -17.52 -28.94 10.82
N ARG A 672 -18.54 -29.79 11.03
CA ARG A 672 -18.38 -31.24 11.14
C ARG A 672 -17.89 -31.85 9.83
N ARG A 673 -18.50 -31.48 8.71
CA ARG A 673 -18.24 -32.07 7.39
C ARG A 673 -16.88 -31.69 6.82
N PHE A 674 -16.42 -30.46 7.05
CA PHE A 674 -15.18 -29.92 6.48
C PHE A 674 -14.06 -29.71 7.52
N THR A 675 -14.23 -30.21 8.75
CA THR A 675 -13.23 -30.12 9.84
C THR A 675 -12.80 -28.67 10.14
N ILE A 676 -13.72 -27.72 10.04
CA ILE A 676 -13.43 -26.30 10.23
C ILE A 676 -13.31 -26.05 11.74
N PRO A 677 -12.13 -25.63 12.25
CA PRO A 677 -11.90 -25.51 13.68
C PRO A 677 -12.86 -24.49 14.31
N VAL A 678 -13.37 -24.85 15.50
CA VAL A 678 -14.05 -23.89 16.37
C VAL A 678 -12.98 -22.95 16.91
N VAL A 679 -12.89 -21.75 16.33
CA VAL A 679 -12.18 -20.66 16.98
C VAL A 679 -12.95 -20.39 18.27
N ALA A 680 -12.31 -20.61 19.42
CA ALA A 680 -12.87 -20.24 20.72
C ALA A 680 -13.42 -18.81 20.59
N VAL A 681 -14.74 -18.70 20.73
CA VAL A 681 -15.51 -17.50 20.39
C VAL A 681 -14.77 -16.26 20.90
N ARG A 682 -14.39 -15.37 19.97
CA ARG A 682 -14.31 -13.93 20.27
C ARG A 682 -15.69 -13.60 20.81
N SER A 683 -15.83 -13.58 22.14
CA SER A 683 -17.00 -12.98 22.75
C SER A 683 -17.14 -11.61 22.12
N VAL A 684 -18.34 -11.30 21.63
CA VAL A 684 -18.74 -9.94 21.32
C VAL A 684 -18.17 -9.08 22.45
N PRO A 685 -17.35 -8.06 22.15
CA PRO A 685 -16.83 -7.23 23.20
C PRO A 685 -18.05 -6.69 23.95
N ALA A 686 -18.22 -7.09 25.21
CA ALA A 686 -18.67 -6.12 26.20
C ALA A 686 -17.81 -4.86 25.94
N PRO A 687 -18.32 -3.64 26.07
CA PRO A 687 -17.54 -2.45 25.76
C PRO A 687 -16.31 -2.44 26.68
N VAL A 688 -15.23 -3.05 26.21
CA VAL A 688 -13.94 -3.10 26.87
C VAL A 688 -13.36 -1.77 26.46
N ALA A 689 -13.51 -0.81 27.37
CA ALA A 689 -12.66 0.34 27.42
C ALA A 689 -11.24 -0.10 27.07
N GLU A 690 -10.64 0.59 26.11
CA GLU A 690 -9.22 0.55 25.80
C GLU A 690 -8.41 0.20 27.05
N ASN A 691 -7.63 -0.88 27.00
CA ASN A 691 -6.39 -1.08 27.77
C ASN A 691 -5.85 -2.50 27.58
N ASN A 692 -5.01 -2.70 26.56
CA ASN A 692 -3.90 -3.67 26.65
C ASN A 692 -2.84 -3.10 27.60
N ALA A 693 -3.25 -2.82 28.85
CA ALA A 693 -2.42 -2.13 29.83
C ALA A 693 -1.74 -3.13 30.75
N SER A 694 -0.58 -2.75 31.26
CA SER A 694 0.06 -3.27 32.46
C SER A 694 -0.94 -3.66 33.57
N HIS A 695 -0.81 -4.85 34.17
CA HIS A 695 -1.68 -5.32 35.26
C HIS A 695 -0.88 -5.86 36.46
N GLY A 696 -1.46 -5.74 37.65
CA GLY A 696 -0.76 -5.92 38.93
C GLY A 696 0.11 -4.72 39.31
N PRO A 697 0.78 -4.74 40.47
CA PRO A 697 1.66 -3.65 40.91
C PRO A 697 2.77 -3.31 39.91
N ASP A 698 3.22 -2.06 39.89
CA ASP A 698 4.28 -1.60 38.98
C ASP A 698 5.63 -2.21 39.32
N PHE A 699 6.31 -2.70 38.28
CA PHE A 699 7.67 -3.22 38.38
C PHE A 699 8.54 -2.81 37.18
N THR A 700 9.83 -2.67 37.44
CA THR A 700 10.85 -2.38 36.42
C THR A 700 11.46 -3.69 35.92
N TRP A 701 11.46 -3.88 34.60
CA TRP A 701 12.08 -5.05 33.97
C TRP A 701 13.61 -4.98 34.09
N GLN A 702 14.22 -6.06 34.58
CA GLN A 702 15.66 -6.23 34.80
C GLN A 702 16.25 -7.42 34.01
N GLY A 703 15.50 -7.99 33.07
CA GLY A 703 15.99 -9.11 32.26
C GLY A 703 17.09 -8.66 31.30
N ASP A 704 18.31 -9.19 31.44
CA ASP A 704 19.46 -8.83 30.57
C ASP A 704 19.41 -9.50 29.18
N ALA A 705 18.35 -10.22 28.83
CA ALA A 705 18.27 -10.91 27.53
C ALA A 705 17.78 -9.94 26.44
N GLU A 706 18.39 -10.03 25.27
CA GLU A 706 18.07 -9.19 24.11
C GLU A 706 16.66 -9.50 23.58
N TYR A 707 16.03 -8.48 22.96
CA TYR A 707 14.67 -8.56 22.44
C TYR A 707 14.40 -9.80 21.57
N GLU A 708 15.35 -10.17 20.72
CA GLU A 708 15.25 -11.29 19.78
C GLU A 708 15.27 -12.65 20.51
N GLN A 709 16.08 -12.77 21.56
CA GLN A 709 16.12 -13.94 22.44
C GLN A 709 14.81 -14.08 23.20
N LEU A 710 14.25 -12.97 23.68
CA LEU A 710 12.97 -12.93 24.37
C LEU A 710 11.80 -13.28 23.44
N GLN A 711 11.82 -12.83 22.19
CA GLN A 711 10.82 -13.20 21.18
C GLN A 711 10.90 -14.67 20.77
N ALA A 712 12.11 -15.25 20.66
CA ALA A 712 12.29 -16.65 20.30
C ALA A 712 11.69 -17.60 21.35
N ILE A 713 11.70 -17.21 22.62
CA ILE A 713 11.07 -17.94 23.73
C ILE A 713 9.55 -18.01 23.60
N LEU A 714 8.93 -16.99 22.98
CA LEU A 714 7.47 -16.90 22.80
C LEU A 714 6.96 -17.49 21.48
N ARG A 715 7.82 -17.66 20.48
CA ARG A 715 7.41 -18.29 19.23
C ARG A 715 7.21 -19.79 19.47
N PRO A 716 6.07 -20.37 19.02
CA PRO A 716 5.89 -21.81 19.06
C PRO A 716 6.82 -22.44 18.00
N ASN A 717 8.07 -22.70 18.39
CA ASN A 717 8.80 -23.79 17.77
C ASN A 717 8.01 -25.07 18.07
N ALA A 718 8.02 -26.07 17.19
CA ALA A 718 7.33 -27.33 17.44
C ALA A 718 7.93 -28.03 18.66
N ILE A 719 7.41 -27.71 19.86
CA ILE A 719 7.80 -28.34 21.10
C ILE A 719 7.21 -29.74 21.04
N GLY A 720 8.06 -30.76 20.98
CA GLY A 720 7.64 -32.12 21.29
C GLY A 720 7.28 -32.16 22.77
N ILE A 721 6.00 -31.96 23.09
CA ILE A 721 5.50 -32.05 24.46
C ILE A 721 5.15 -33.50 24.75
N ASP A 722 5.77 -34.06 25.78
CA ASP A 722 5.45 -35.41 26.24
C ASP A 722 4.03 -35.50 26.81
N VAL A 723 3.35 -36.63 26.59
CA VAL A 723 1.98 -36.83 27.10
C VAL A 723 1.97 -36.86 28.64
N GLY A 724 3.06 -37.31 29.27
CA GLY A 724 3.24 -37.26 30.71
C GLY A 724 3.26 -35.81 31.24
N PHE A 725 3.86 -34.87 30.51
CA PHE A 725 3.82 -33.45 30.86
C PHE A 725 2.40 -32.90 30.91
N LEU A 726 1.57 -33.20 29.89
CA LEU A 726 0.16 -32.79 29.87
C LEU A 726 -0.66 -33.50 30.95
N THR A 727 -0.33 -34.75 31.26
CA THR A 727 -0.97 -35.51 32.35
C THR A 727 -0.67 -34.88 33.71
N CYS A 728 0.54 -34.40 33.93
CA CYS A 728 0.91 -33.64 35.12
C CYS A 728 0.21 -32.29 35.18
N ALA A 729 0.10 -31.56 34.05
CA ALA A 729 -0.68 -30.33 33.95
C ALA A 729 -2.15 -30.54 34.36
N ALA A 730 -2.77 -31.60 33.85
CA ALA A 730 -4.15 -31.95 34.16
C ALA A 730 -4.35 -32.41 35.62
N ARG A 731 -3.32 -32.91 36.29
CA ARG A 731 -3.37 -33.19 37.73
C ARG A 731 -3.22 -31.92 38.54
N ALA A 732 -2.28 -31.04 38.18
CA ALA A 732 -2.03 -29.77 38.85
C ALA A 732 -3.23 -28.81 38.74
N SER A 733 -3.93 -28.81 37.61
CA SER A 733 -5.12 -27.96 37.37
C SER A 733 -6.23 -28.16 38.40
N ARG A 734 -6.33 -29.35 39.02
CA ARG A 734 -7.32 -29.65 40.06
C ARG A 734 -7.13 -28.81 41.31
N SER A 735 -5.94 -28.30 41.54
CA SER A 735 -5.59 -27.53 42.74
C SER A 735 -5.58 -26.03 42.50
N ILE A 736 -6.06 -25.60 41.33
CA ILE A 736 -6.11 -24.21 40.89
C ILE A 736 -7.56 -23.81 40.75
N CYS A 737 -7.87 -22.61 41.21
CA CYS A 737 -9.22 -22.06 41.22
C CYS A 737 -9.25 -20.64 40.63
N ARG A 738 -10.40 -20.30 40.07
CA ARG A 738 -10.76 -18.95 39.69
C ARG A 738 -11.36 -18.23 40.89
N ILE A 739 -10.86 -17.03 41.20
CA ILE A 739 -11.39 -16.20 42.29
C ILE A 739 -12.41 -15.24 41.70
N GLU A 740 -13.64 -15.27 42.22
CA GLU A 740 -14.73 -14.40 41.81
C GLU A 740 -15.20 -13.55 42.99
N ILE A 741 -15.40 -12.24 42.79
CA ILE A 741 -15.82 -11.32 43.86
C ILE A 741 -17.18 -10.70 43.54
N GLY A 742 -18.25 -11.16 44.19
CA GLY A 742 -19.61 -10.64 44.00
C GLY A 742 -19.97 -10.44 42.52
N ASP A 743 -20.53 -9.27 42.19
CA ASP A 743 -20.91 -8.90 40.83
C ASP A 743 -19.73 -8.51 39.92
N ARG A 744 -18.50 -8.39 40.46
CA ARG A 744 -17.30 -8.11 39.64
C ARG A 744 -16.86 -9.30 38.81
N GLY A 745 -17.39 -10.49 39.08
CA GLY A 745 -16.99 -11.72 38.38
C GLY A 745 -15.56 -12.13 38.72
N ALA A 746 -14.91 -12.82 37.78
CA ALA A 746 -13.57 -13.37 37.96
C ALA A 746 -12.48 -12.26 37.96
N VAL A 747 -11.69 -12.22 39.02
CA VAL A 747 -10.69 -11.16 39.26
C VAL A 747 -9.25 -11.67 39.31
N GLY A 748 -9.05 -12.97 39.50
CA GLY A 748 -7.73 -13.53 39.75
C GLY A 748 -7.73 -15.06 39.81
N THR A 749 -6.55 -15.60 40.04
CA THR A 749 -6.29 -17.04 40.19
C THR A 749 -5.79 -17.31 41.61
N GLY A 750 -6.13 -18.48 42.17
CA GLY A 750 -5.57 -18.97 43.43
C GLY A 750 -5.30 -20.46 43.37
N PHE A 751 -4.47 -20.98 44.27
CA PHE A 751 -4.15 -22.40 44.29
C PHE A 751 -3.91 -22.94 45.70
N LEU A 752 -4.09 -24.25 45.85
CA LEU A 752 -3.88 -24.96 47.11
C LEU A 752 -2.40 -25.24 47.34
N ILE A 753 -1.87 -24.68 48.43
CA ILE A 753 -0.52 -24.99 48.93
C ILE A 753 -0.53 -26.06 50.03
N ARG A 754 -1.68 -26.23 50.69
CA ARG A 754 -2.01 -27.33 51.62
C ARG A 754 -3.48 -27.72 51.40
N PRO A 755 -3.93 -28.88 51.92
CA PRO A 755 -5.30 -29.37 51.76
C PRO A 755 -6.44 -28.38 52.07
N ASP A 756 -6.17 -27.38 52.91
CA ASP A 756 -7.13 -26.39 53.40
C ASP A 756 -6.61 -24.95 53.30
N ILE A 757 -5.48 -24.71 52.61
CA ILE A 757 -4.87 -23.37 52.51
C ILE A 757 -4.70 -22.99 51.04
N ILE A 758 -5.28 -21.84 50.67
CA ILE A 758 -5.08 -21.21 49.37
C ILE A 758 -4.09 -20.06 49.47
N ALA A 759 -3.21 -19.97 48.47
CA ALA A 759 -2.40 -18.80 48.19
C ALA A 759 -2.94 -18.03 46.97
N THR A 760 -2.85 -16.70 47.04
CA THR A 760 -3.05 -15.77 45.92
C THR A 760 -2.36 -14.43 46.23
N CYS A 761 -2.45 -13.44 45.35
CA CYS A 761 -1.94 -12.09 45.61
C CYS A 761 -2.90 -11.28 46.47
N TYR A 762 -2.35 -10.44 47.35
CA TYR A 762 -3.16 -9.58 48.22
C TYR A 762 -4.01 -8.60 47.41
N HIS A 763 -3.42 -8.01 46.36
CA HIS A 763 -4.10 -7.05 45.49
C HIS A 763 -5.33 -7.61 44.74
N VAL A 764 -5.47 -8.94 44.63
CA VAL A 764 -6.65 -9.56 44.01
C VAL A 764 -7.91 -9.21 44.81
N PHE A 765 -7.79 -9.05 46.13
CA PHE A 765 -8.90 -8.69 46.99
C PHE A 765 -8.99 -7.19 47.28
N GLY A 766 -8.03 -6.34 46.93
CA GLY A 766 -8.11 -4.91 47.19
C GLY A 766 -6.77 -4.27 47.51
N ARG A 767 -6.76 -2.95 47.77
CA ARG A 767 -5.51 -2.21 48.04
C ARG A 767 -5.20 -1.99 49.52
N ASP A 768 -6.20 -2.08 50.38
CA ASP A 768 -6.09 -1.90 51.82
C ASP A 768 -6.83 -3.01 52.58
N ASP A 769 -6.51 -3.15 53.88
CA ASP A 769 -7.01 -4.25 54.71
C ASP A 769 -8.54 -4.28 54.83
N LEU A 770 -9.19 -3.11 54.80
CA LEU A 770 -10.63 -3.00 54.95
C LEU A 770 -11.32 -3.49 53.67
N GLU A 771 -10.80 -3.07 52.51
CA GLU A 771 -11.25 -3.56 51.23
C GLU A 771 -11.01 -5.07 51.07
N VAL A 772 -9.81 -5.56 51.43
CA VAL A 772 -9.47 -6.97 51.35
C VAL A 772 -10.42 -7.83 52.19
N ARG A 773 -10.63 -7.48 53.46
CA ARG A 773 -11.56 -8.24 54.33
C ARG A 773 -12.99 -8.25 53.79
N ARG A 774 -13.47 -7.09 53.31
CA ARG A 774 -14.80 -6.99 52.69
C ARG A 774 -14.90 -7.89 51.46
N ASN A 775 -13.91 -7.81 50.58
CA ASN A 775 -13.93 -8.50 49.31
C ASN A 775 -13.79 -10.02 49.50
N ILE A 776 -12.96 -10.49 50.44
CA ILE A 776 -12.91 -11.91 50.85
C ILE A 776 -14.30 -12.40 51.26
N SER A 777 -15.05 -11.64 52.06
CA SER A 777 -16.40 -12.05 52.49
C SER A 777 -17.42 -12.18 51.34
N LEU A 778 -17.19 -11.49 50.23
CA LEU A 778 -18.02 -11.52 49.02
C LEU A 778 -17.50 -12.48 47.94
N SER A 779 -16.38 -13.15 48.22
CA SER A 779 -15.67 -13.94 47.23
C SER A 779 -16.07 -15.40 47.25
N ARG A 780 -15.95 -16.05 46.09
CA ARG A 780 -16.02 -17.50 45.95
C ARG A 780 -14.89 -17.99 45.06
N LEU A 781 -14.47 -19.21 45.32
CA LEU A 781 -13.46 -19.94 44.55
C LEU A 781 -14.18 -20.93 43.65
N GLN A 782 -13.83 -20.96 42.37
CA GLN A 782 -14.35 -21.93 41.42
C GLN A 782 -13.24 -22.88 40.98
N PHE A 783 -13.38 -24.16 41.32
CA PHE A 783 -12.51 -25.25 40.85
C PHE A 783 -13.12 -25.92 39.63
N GLY A 784 -12.28 -26.40 38.71
CA GLY A 784 -12.73 -27.13 37.51
C GLY A 784 -13.26 -26.26 36.37
N ALA A 785 -12.94 -24.96 36.34
CA ALA A 785 -13.31 -24.07 35.23
C ALA A 785 -12.44 -24.33 33.97
N ILE A 786 -12.65 -25.47 33.31
CA ILE A 786 -12.00 -25.90 32.06
C ILE A 786 -13.04 -26.05 30.93
N SER A 787 -12.63 -25.95 29.66
CA SER A 787 -13.53 -26.17 28.52
C SER A 787 -13.65 -27.67 28.20
N THR A 788 -14.81 -28.28 28.46
CA THR A 788 -15.10 -29.67 28.09
C THR A 788 -16.43 -29.78 27.33
N ASP A 789 -16.50 -30.70 26.37
CA ASP A 789 -17.74 -31.06 25.63
C ASP A 789 -18.70 -31.93 26.47
N THR A 790 -18.27 -32.41 27.64
CA THR A 790 -19.05 -33.30 28.51
C THR A 790 -19.33 -32.63 29.85
N SER A 791 -20.62 -32.50 30.16
CA SER A 791 -21.21 -31.81 31.31
C SER A 791 -20.97 -32.47 32.68
N ASN A 792 -19.86 -33.21 32.88
CA ASN A 792 -19.67 -34.07 34.06
C ASN A 792 -18.37 -33.88 34.86
N ASP A 793 -17.49 -32.94 34.53
CA ASP A 793 -16.48 -32.50 35.52
C ASP A 793 -17.13 -31.49 36.47
N THR A 794 -17.25 -31.89 37.74
CA THR A 794 -17.96 -31.16 38.79
C THR A 794 -17.27 -29.84 39.09
N VAL A 795 -17.71 -28.76 38.44
CA VAL A 795 -17.38 -27.39 38.84
C VAL A 795 -17.82 -27.20 40.29
N GLN A 796 -16.87 -26.87 41.16
CA GLN A 796 -17.14 -26.70 42.59
C GLN A 796 -16.90 -25.25 42.99
N TYR A 797 -17.86 -24.70 43.75
CA TYR A 797 -17.76 -23.38 44.33
C TYR A 797 -17.53 -23.47 45.83
N ILE A 798 -16.50 -22.78 46.33
CA ILE A 798 -16.21 -22.65 47.77
C ILE A 798 -16.34 -21.17 48.14
N PRO A 799 -17.30 -20.78 49.00
CA PRO A 799 -17.40 -19.40 49.48
C PRO A 799 -16.22 -19.08 50.41
N LEU A 800 -15.72 -17.85 50.35
CA LEU A 800 -14.68 -17.34 51.26
C LEU A 800 -15.26 -16.57 52.46
N ALA A 801 -16.60 -16.50 52.57
CA ALA A 801 -17.26 -15.91 53.73
C ALA A 801 -16.89 -16.69 55.02
N GLY A 802 -16.13 -16.04 55.90
CA GLY A 802 -15.63 -16.65 57.13
C GLY A 802 -14.26 -17.33 57.03
N ALA A 803 -13.59 -17.25 55.87
CA ALA A 803 -12.23 -17.76 55.71
C ALA A 803 -11.23 -17.02 56.65
N GLU A 804 -10.39 -17.80 57.34
CA GLU A 804 -9.36 -17.25 58.24
C GLU A 804 -8.16 -16.77 57.41
N ILE A 805 -7.73 -15.52 57.61
CA ILE A 805 -6.49 -14.99 57.03
C ILE A 805 -5.33 -15.48 57.89
N LEU A 806 -4.57 -16.46 57.39
CA LEU A 806 -3.43 -17.05 58.12
C LEU A 806 -2.19 -16.16 58.04
N SER A 807 -1.95 -15.58 56.88
CA SER A 807 -0.83 -14.66 56.63
C SER A 807 -1.19 -13.76 55.46
N ALA A 808 -0.85 -12.49 55.55
CA ALA A 808 -1.04 -11.52 54.50
C ALA A 808 0.13 -10.54 54.50
N SER A 809 0.54 -10.10 53.32
CA SER A 809 1.52 -9.05 53.13
C SER A 809 0.98 -8.07 52.11
N ALA A 810 0.97 -6.79 52.47
CA ALA A 810 0.44 -5.72 51.64
C ALA A 810 1.24 -5.54 50.34
N ILE A 811 0.65 -4.78 49.42
CA ILE A 811 1.13 -4.57 48.04
C ILE A 811 2.57 -4.03 48.00
N ASP A 812 2.93 -3.17 48.95
CA ASP A 812 4.23 -2.50 49.04
C ASP A 812 5.35 -3.37 49.65
N ILE A 813 5.03 -4.57 50.11
CA ILE A 813 5.98 -5.51 50.73
C ILE A 813 6.15 -6.75 49.85
N ASP A 814 5.29 -7.76 50.04
CA ASP A 814 5.39 -9.05 49.33
C ASP A 814 4.12 -9.41 48.55
N ASP A 815 3.01 -8.66 48.68
CA ASP A 815 1.76 -8.83 47.92
C ASP A 815 1.23 -10.28 47.80
N TYR A 816 1.08 -10.95 48.94
CA TYR A 816 0.49 -12.29 49.01
C TYR A 816 -0.54 -12.36 50.13
N ILE A 817 -1.47 -13.30 50.01
CA ILE A 817 -2.40 -13.65 51.06
C ILE A 817 -2.65 -15.15 51.08
N MET A 818 -2.76 -15.68 52.30
CA MET A 818 -3.08 -17.07 52.58
C MET A 818 -4.36 -17.18 53.37
N LEU A 819 -5.29 -17.98 52.85
CA LEU A 819 -6.61 -18.16 53.44
C LEU A 819 -6.82 -19.62 53.79
N ARG A 820 -7.27 -19.89 55.02
CA ARG A 820 -7.80 -21.20 55.38
C ARG A 820 -9.22 -21.33 54.86
N ILE A 821 -9.49 -22.41 54.15
CA ILE A 821 -10.79 -22.68 53.54
C ILE A 821 -11.30 -24.07 53.91
N GLU A 822 -12.62 -24.19 54.03
CA GLU A 822 -13.28 -25.47 54.27
C GLU A 822 -13.42 -26.24 52.95
N VAL A 823 -12.40 -27.03 52.62
CA VAL A 823 -12.43 -27.89 51.42
C VAL A 823 -13.05 -29.23 51.79
N GLY A 824 -14.19 -29.57 51.18
CA GLY A 824 -14.88 -30.86 51.33
C GLY A 824 -14.07 -32.07 50.83
N ASP A 825 -14.74 -33.17 50.45
CA ASP A 825 -14.18 -34.44 49.93
C ASP A 825 -13.49 -34.34 48.55
N PHE A 826 -12.73 -33.27 48.35
CA PHE A 826 -11.91 -33.07 47.17
C PHE A 826 -10.68 -34.00 47.26
N ASN A 827 -10.36 -34.70 46.17
CA ASN A 827 -9.17 -35.53 46.07
C ASN A 827 -7.94 -34.61 45.86
N LYS A 828 -7.51 -33.99 46.97
CA LYS A 828 -6.58 -32.86 47.06
C LYS A 828 -5.19 -33.24 46.54
N PHE A 829 -4.87 -32.82 45.33
CA PHE A 829 -3.50 -32.90 44.82
C PHE A 829 -2.70 -31.70 45.35
N VAL A 830 -2.06 -31.83 46.51
CA VAL A 830 -1.21 -30.75 47.04
C VAL A 830 -0.08 -30.50 46.04
N LEU A 831 0.02 -29.26 45.55
CA LEU A 831 1.06 -28.91 44.60
C LEU A 831 2.43 -28.98 45.29
N PRO A 832 3.40 -29.74 44.76
CA PRO A 832 4.72 -29.79 45.36
C PRO A 832 5.38 -28.41 45.26
N ILE A 833 6.04 -27.99 46.34
CA ILE A 833 6.73 -26.70 46.41
C ILE A 833 8.22 -26.97 46.22
N SER A 834 8.86 -26.22 45.32
CA SER A 834 10.29 -26.35 45.08
C SER A 834 11.08 -25.77 46.25
N GLU A 835 11.97 -26.58 46.83
CA GLU A 835 12.96 -26.14 47.83
C GLU A 835 14.23 -25.58 47.19
N SER A 836 14.42 -25.83 45.89
CA SER A 836 15.60 -25.41 45.14
C SER A 836 15.47 -23.97 44.65
N PRO A 837 16.56 -23.18 44.66
CA PRO A 837 16.55 -21.86 44.07
C PRO A 837 16.30 -21.95 42.56
N LEU A 838 15.52 -21.00 42.04
CA LEU A 838 15.26 -20.87 40.61
C LEU A 838 16.57 -20.69 39.83
N GLY A 839 16.67 -21.36 38.68
CA GLY A 839 17.78 -21.21 37.76
C GLY A 839 17.48 -20.19 36.66
N ARG A 840 18.43 -19.29 36.38
CA ARG A 840 18.32 -18.38 35.24
C ARG A 840 18.31 -19.20 33.93
N GLY A 841 17.45 -18.83 32.98
CA GLY A 841 17.24 -19.61 31.75
C GLY A 841 16.47 -20.91 31.97
N GLY A 842 15.89 -21.12 33.16
CA GLY A 842 14.94 -22.19 33.44
C GLY A 842 13.58 -21.92 32.79
N SER A 843 12.83 -22.99 32.57
CA SER A 843 11.44 -22.96 32.09
C SER A 843 10.49 -22.42 33.16
N ILE A 844 9.39 -21.84 32.71
CA ILE A 844 8.28 -21.48 33.58
C ILE A 844 6.96 -21.82 32.90
N ASN A 845 6.13 -22.56 33.62
CA ASN A 845 4.82 -23.01 33.19
C ASN A 845 3.76 -22.38 34.08
N ILE A 846 2.70 -21.81 33.51
CA ILE A 846 1.66 -21.09 34.28
C ILE A 846 0.30 -21.69 33.94
N LEU A 847 -0.39 -22.17 34.97
CA LEU A 847 -1.80 -22.56 34.89
C LEU A 847 -2.63 -21.46 35.55
N HIS A 848 -3.52 -20.83 34.78
CA HIS A 848 -4.20 -19.60 35.19
C HIS A 848 -5.57 -19.43 34.53
N HIS A 849 -6.34 -18.45 35.01
CA HIS A 849 -7.61 -18.01 34.42
C HIS A 849 -7.45 -16.64 33.74
N PRO A 850 -6.80 -16.57 32.56
CA PRO A 850 -6.62 -15.33 31.84
C PRO A 850 -7.99 -14.76 31.46
N ARG A 851 -8.15 -13.44 31.52
CA ARG A 851 -9.40 -12.67 31.37
C ARG A 851 -10.58 -13.21 32.19
N GLY A 852 -10.32 -14.02 33.22
CA GLY A 852 -11.35 -14.72 33.97
C GLY A 852 -12.07 -15.82 33.18
N ILE A 853 -11.54 -16.28 32.04
CA ILE A 853 -12.14 -17.36 31.23
C ILE A 853 -11.72 -18.75 31.75
N ALA A 854 -12.03 -19.80 30.98
CA ALA A 854 -11.59 -21.16 31.28
C ALA A 854 -10.06 -21.24 31.41
N MET A 855 -9.58 -22.17 32.24
CA MET A 855 -8.16 -22.32 32.56
C MET A 855 -7.33 -22.54 31.30
N GLN A 856 -6.17 -21.90 31.23
CA GLN A 856 -5.19 -22.06 30.16
C GLN A 856 -3.84 -22.47 30.74
N LEU A 857 -3.01 -23.09 29.90
CA LEU A 857 -1.63 -23.44 30.19
C LEU A 857 -0.72 -22.59 29.30
N ASP A 858 0.06 -21.71 29.91
CA ASP A 858 1.13 -20.98 29.27
C ASP A 858 2.47 -21.68 29.55
N ILE A 859 3.22 -21.98 28.49
CA ILE A 859 4.54 -22.64 28.56
C ILE A 859 5.57 -21.66 28.05
N SER A 860 6.61 -21.39 28.85
CA SER A 860 7.74 -20.57 28.45
C SER A 860 9.06 -21.33 28.68
N PRO A 861 9.56 -22.07 27.67
CA PRO A 861 10.84 -22.76 27.74
C PRO A 861 11.96 -21.73 27.94
N SER A 862 12.82 -21.92 28.93
CA SER A 862 13.86 -20.95 29.28
C SER A 862 13.36 -19.52 29.55
N GLY A 863 12.13 -19.39 30.05
CA GLY A 863 11.47 -18.11 30.29
C GLY A 863 12.04 -17.25 31.42
N ILE A 864 12.83 -17.79 32.34
CA ILE A 864 13.36 -17.04 33.49
C ILE A 864 14.53 -16.15 33.05
N THR A 865 14.33 -14.83 33.06
CA THR A 865 15.31 -13.85 32.55
C THR A 865 16.13 -13.22 33.66
N TRP A 866 15.56 -13.04 34.84
CA TRP A 866 16.21 -12.40 35.99
C TRP A 866 15.75 -12.97 37.34
N LEU A 867 16.69 -13.05 38.28
CA LEU A 867 16.50 -13.56 39.63
C LEU A 867 16.97 -12.53 40.65
N GLY A 868 16.02 -11.94 41.36
CA GLY A 868 16.29 -11.07 42.48
C GLY A 868 16.19 -11.78 43.82
N SER A 869 16.54 -11.06 44.88
CA SER A 869 16.36 -11.55 46.24
C SER A 869 14.90 -11.74 46.61
N ASN A 870 13.96 -10.92 46.10
CA ASN A 870 12.54 -10.92 46.47
C ASN A 870 11.56 -11.16 45.31
N ARG A 871 12.05 -11.11 44.06
CA ARG A 871 11.23 -11.19 42.85
C ARG A 871 11.99 -11.98 41.78
N THR A 872 11.24 -12.66 40.94
CA THR A 872 11.75 -13.33 39.75
C THR A 872 11.01 -12.80 38.54
N GLN A 873 11.74 -12.52 37.46
CA GLN A 873 11.16 -12.02 36.23
C GLN A 873 11.36 -13.01 35.10
N TYR A 874 10.32 -13.13 34.28
CA TYR A 874 10.24 -14.13 33.25
C TYR A 874 9.34 -13.68 32.11
N ILE A 875 9.43 -14.38 30.99
CA ILE A 875 8.55 -14.19 29.85
C ILE A 875 7.36 -15.13 30.00
N CYS A 876 6.17 -14.67 29.63
CA CYS A 876 4.96 -15.48 29.63
C CYS A 876 3.95 -14.93 28.61
N ASN A 877 2.76 -15.54 28.55
CA ASN A 877 1.60 -15.01 27.82
C ASN A 877 0.45 -14.63 28.77
N ALA A 878 0.78 -14.39 30.05
CA ALA A 878 -0.18 -14.02 31.08
C ALA A 878 -1.04 -12.83 30.65
N GLN A 879 -2.30 -12.84 31.10
CA GLN A 879 -3.25 -11.75 30.87
C GLN A 879 -3.92 -11.33 32.19
N VAL A 880 -4.80 -10.32 32.14
CA VAL A 880 -5.69 -9.95 33.26
C VAL A 880 -6.28 -11.19 33.92
N GLY A 881 -6.34 -11.28 35.25
CA GLY A 881 -6.86 -12.47 35.94
C GLY A 881 -5.82 -13.58 36.19
N SER A 882 -4.60 -13.45 35.67
CA SER A 882 -3.49 -14.35 36.01
C SER A 882 -2.88 -14.08 37.39
N SER A 883 -3.13 -12.91 37.98
CA SER A 883 -2.64 -12.55 39.31
C SER A 883 -2.98 -13.63 40.34
N GLY A 884 -1.97 -14.09 41.06
CA GLY A 884 -2.08 -15.16 42.05
C GLY A 884 -1.96 -16.58 41.49
N ALA A 885 -1.72 -16.76 40.19
CA ALA A 885 -1.50 -18.08 39.59
C ALA A 885 -0.18 -18.73 40.06
N PRO A 886 -0.14 -20.06 40.23
CA PRO A 886 1.12 -20.77 40.47
C PRO A 886 1.98 -20.81 39.20
N CYS A 887 3.26 -20.53 39.37
CA CYS A 887 4.28 -20.77 38.35
C CYS A 887 5.07 -22.03 38.68
N PHE A 888 5.23 -22.90 37.69
CA PHE A 888 5.86 -24.22 37.82
C PHE A 888 7.17 -24.31 37.05
N ASP A 889 8.08 -25.16 37.54
CA ASP A 889 9.19 -25.70 36.75
C ASP A 889 8.72 -26.86 35.83
N ASP A 890 9.64 -27.48 35.08
CA ASP A 890 9.33 -28.62 34.22
C ASP A 890 8.98 -29.90 35.00
N GLN A 891 9.31 -29.95 36.30
CA GLN A 891 8.97 -31.04 37.20
C GLN A 891 7.61 -30.82 37.89
N TRP A 892 6.86 -29.77 37.52
CA TRP A 892 5.57 -29.39 38.10
C TRP A 892 5.64 -29.03 39.59
N ASN A 893 6.80 -28.59 40.08
CA ASN A 893 6.90 -27.96 41.38
C ASN A 893 6.57 -26.47 41.26
N VAL A 894 5.77 -25.95 42.18
CA VAL A 894 5.54 -24.51 42.31
C VAL A 894 6.87 -23.87 42.68
N VAL A 895 7.25 -22.83 41.94
CA VAL A 895 8.50 -22.08 42.13
C VAL A 895 8.24 -20.61 42.43
N ALA A 896 7.12 -20.06 41.97
CA ALA A 896 6.73 -18.68 42.24
C ALA A 896 5.20 -18.50 42.24
N LEU A 897 4.74 -17.42 42.88
CA LEU A 897 3.39 -16.88 42.79
C LEU A 897 3.40 -15.75 41.74
N HIS A 898 2.61 -15.86 40.67
CA HIS A 898 2.53 -14.82 39.64
C HIS A 898 1.93 -13.53 40.22
N HIS A 899 2.72 -12.45 40.16
CA HIS A 899 2.44 -11.19 40.86
C HIS A 899 1.93 -10.11 39.91
N ALA A 900 2.65 -9.88 38.80
CA ALA A 900 2.35 -8.79 37.88
C ALA A 900 2.81 -9.10 36.46
N MET A 901 2.25 -8.35 35.50
CA MET A 901 2.66 -8.43 34.10
C MET A 901 2.75 -7.06 33.44
N ARG A 902 3.70 -6.89 32.51
CA ARG A 902 3.87 -5.68 31.70
C ARG A 902 3.96 -6.07 30.24
N THR A 903 3.15 -5.44 29.40
CA THR A 903 3.29 -5.57 27.95
C THR A 903 4.58 -4.89 27.52
N LYS A 904 5.44 -5.65 26.85
CA LYS A 904 6.70 -5.18 26.26
C LYS A 904 6.65 -5.45 24.75
N ALA A 905 7.54 -4.81 24.01
CA ALA A 905 7.59 -5.02 22.57
C ALA A 905 7.88 -6.51 22.22
N PHE A 906 8.61 -7.24 23.07
CA PHE A 906 8.94 -8.65 22.85
C PHE A 906 7.82 -9.62 23.24
N GLY A 907 6.77 -9.16 23.94
CA GLY A 907 5.71 -10.01 24.49
C GLY A 907 5.30 -9.59 25.89
N VAL A 908 4.89 -10.53 26.74
CA VAL A 908 4.48 -10.23 28.12
C VAL A 908 5.62 -10.56 29.08
N ALA A 909 6.12 -9.51 29.75
CA ALA A 909 7.03 -9.63 30.87
C ALA A 909 6.21 -9.94 32.13
N GLY A 910 6.46 -11.08 32.77
CA GLY A 910 5.91 -11.46 34.06
C GLY A 910 6.90 -11.21 35.20
N GLU A 911 6.36 -10.90 36.37
CA GLU A 911 7.07 -10.92 37.64
C GLU A 911 6.33 -11.85 38.62
N GLY A 912 7.08 -12.62 39.39
CA GLY A 912 6.55 -13.50 40.43
C GLY A 912 7.32 -13.40 41.74
N ILE A 913 6.65 -13.78 42.83
CA ILE A 913 7.21 -13.86 44.18
C ILE A 913 7.71 -15.29 44.40
N PRO A 914 9.00 -15.51 44.75
CA PRO A 914 9.52 -16.85 45.02
C PRO A 914 8.72 -17.58 46.10
N ILE A 915 8.27 -18.80 45.80
CA ILE A 915 7.32 -19.52 46.67
C ILE A 915 7.93 -19.92 48.01
N ASN A 916 9.25 -20.12 48.08
CA ASN A 916 9.95 -20.48 49.30
C ASN A 916 9.85 -19.39 50.40
N LYS A 917 9.70 -18.12 50.01
CA LYS A 917 9.47 -17.01 50.95
C LYS A 917 8.07 -17.00 51.53
N ILE A 918 7.11 -17.43 50.72
CA ILE A 918 5.71 -17.54 51.07
C ILE A 918 5.57 -18.76 52.00
N SER A 919 6.13 -19.91 51.63
CA SER A 919 6.01 -21.16 52.40
C SER A 919 6.70 -21.13 53.77
N GLN A 920 7.84 -20.43 53.93
CA GLN A 920 8.51 -20.26 55.23
C GLN A 920 7.65 -19.55 56.29
N LYS A 921 6.61 -18.81 55.86
CA LYS A 921 5.70 -18.09 56.76
C LYS A 921 4.53 -18.95 57.26
N LEU A 922 4.46 -20.23 56.84
CA LEU A 922 3.46 -21.23 57.26
C LEU A 922 3.96 -22.19 58.36
N GLY A 923 4.92 -21.71 59.18
CA GLY A 923 5.54 -22.47 60.28
C GLY A 923 4.59 -23.41 61.00
#